data_AF-A0A7C6P3T1-F1
#
_entry.id   AF-A0A7C6P3T1-F1
#
_cell.length_a   1.000
_cell.length_b   1.000
_cell.length_c   1.000
_cell.angle_alpha   90.00
_cell.angle_beta   90.00
_cell.angle_gamma   90.00
#
_symmetry.space_group_name_H-M   'P 1'
#
loop_
_entity.id
_entity.type
_entity.pdbx_description
1 polymer ?
#
loop_
_entity_poly.entity_id
_entity_poly.type
_entity_poly.pdbx_seq_one_letter_code
_entity_poly.pdbx_strand_id
1 'polypeptide(L)'
;MSKGFWVALVIFSLMGQVAWVVENMYFNVFIYKIFHASATQISLMVGLSAVMATVTTLFIGAFSDKVGKRKIFICAGYIAWGMSILSFCFLRMDLLYGMTGSTISAASLGVSLVIIMDCVMTFFGSSANDACFNAWLTESGDSTNRGRIEGINAMMPLVAVLVVFGGFAAFDLEKGSSWTMIFLIIGCVVLLIGILGFFLIEDTQVERQGNQDYFKNILYGFRPEVIRENKMLYAVVGAYAVFGISIQTFMPYLILYYEQGLGMDNYTFILAPAIILASIATALYGKLYDSLGFRRSVYPTILLLMAGYVLLFFFRATLPVFFGSLLMMTGQLTGMAVFGAKIRDNTPESRAGLFQGLRIFGQVFIPGIIGPAIGALVLQNAERIINGDGTESFLPNRNIFMAALGAAVVLLVILNAIFTMVRREHRILPTELGDGLEVPFSGYPRPQLRREGWYCLNGSWDNGIVVPYPPQSLLSGYRKRVGRHLTYRRSFTLPEGFVKDKLLLHFGAVDQKAQVFLNGQHIGSHEGGYLAFSFDITKAFQSGENELVVKVTDTLSSLLPYGKQRRKRGEMWYTPVSGIWQTVWLESVPRDYIEGLKITPDLTGVLLEVRTQAKEYEVIIHAPEKDIRRTVTGQSVRIDLEQEGCSPVCWTPKQPFLYEFTVRTHTDQVESYFALRTVDIRLVDEKQRICLNGKPIFLHGILDQGYYSDGIYLPASEKGYEFDILTMKELGFNTLRKHIKTEPECFYYLCDKLGMLVLQDMVNSGRYSFLRDTALPTLGFTHFGNKRHMVGKRRKAIFEKHMQETVSQLYNHPCIIYYTIFNEGWGQFDSDRMYGVLKGMDSTRIIDTTSGWFTGKRSDVDSRHIYFKAFLLPVSDKPLVLSEFGGYSYVLPEHSYSLHYQHGYGFFKDEGALTDKIAEVYETMVLPSLENGLCGSIYTQLSDVEDEVNGLYTYDRKLCKVNKEKLQRVSQAIYEAYDAVCSRQETMG
;
A
#
# COMPACT_ATOMS: atom_id res chain seq x y z
N MET A 1 21.52 8.73 -16.16
CA MET A 1 21.30 9.35 -17.49
C MET A 1 22.49 10.25 -17.84
N SER A 2 22.90 10.28 -19.11
CA SER A 2 24.04 11.09 -19.58
C SER A 2 23.70 12.60 -19.61
N LYS A 3 24.72 13.47 -19.60
CA LYS A 3 24.52 14.92 -19.83
C LYS A 3 23.92 15.19 -21.22
N GLY A 4 24.30 14.39 -22.23
CA GLY A 4 23.78 14.48 -23.58
C GLY A 4 22.26 14.28 -23.65
N PHE A 5 21.72 13.32 -22.90
CA PHE A 5 20.27 13.10 -22.82
C PHE A 5 19.51 14.34 -22.34
N TRP A 6 19.95 14.97 -21.25
CA TRP A 6 19.26 16.14 -20.70
C TRP A 6 19.30 17.34 -21.65
N VAL A 7 20.42 17.53 -22.35
CA VAL A 7 20.55 18.56 -23.39
C VAL A 7 19.60 18.28 -24.55
N ALA A 8 19.55 17.04 -25.04
CA ALA A 8 18.62 16.64 -26.10
C ALA A 8 17.16 16.83 -25.67
N LEU A 9 16.78 16.40 -24.46
CA LEU A 9 15.45 16.59 -23.91
C LEU A 9 15.04 18.06 -23.95
N VAL A 10 15.87 18.97 -23.42
CA VAL A 10 15.53 20.40 -23.34
C VAL A 10 15.38 21.01 -24.73
N ILE A 11 16.33 20.76 -25.63
CA ILE A 11 16.32 21.35 -26.98
C ILE A 11 15.11 20.87 -27.77
N PHE A 12 14.90 19.54 -27.86
CA PHE A 12 13.83 18.98 -28.68
C PHE A 12 12.45 19.26 -28.09
N SER A 13 12.32 19.20 -26.76
CA SER A 13 11.04 19.52 -26.11
C SER A 13 10.70 21.00 -26.28
N LEU A 14 11.67 21.92 -26.13
CA LEU A 14 11.41 23.36 -26.32
C LEU A 14 11.03 23.66 -27.78
N MET A 15 11.79 23.15 -28.73
CA MET A 15 11.63 23.55 -30.13
C MET A 15 10.42 22.92 -30.79
N GLY A 16 10.10 21.67 -30.45
CA GLY A 16 8.83 21.08 -30.85
C GLY A 16 7.64 21.88 -30.31
N GLN A 17 7.76 22.42 -29.10
CA GLN A 17 6.72 23.27 -28.52
C GLN A 17 6.67 24.68 -29.15
N VAL A 18 7.81 25.28 -29.54
CA VAL A 18 7.83 26.55 -30.27
C VAL A 18 7.08 26.44 -31.60
N ALA A 19 7.37 25.39 -32.38
CA ALA A 19 6.66 25.13 -33.62
C ALA A 19 5.16 24.87 -33.38
N TRP A 20 4.83 24.04 -32.36
CA TRP A 20 3.45 23.75 -31.98
C TRP A 20 2.66 24.98 -31.52
N VAL A 21 3.27 25.90 -30.75
CA VAL A 21 2.63 27.14 -30.29
C VAL A 21 2.31 28.04 -31.47
N VAL A 22 3.21 28.13 -32.45
CA VAL A 22 2.99 28.94 -33.64
C VAL A 22 1.84 28.34 -34.46
N GLU A 23 1.85 27.03 -34.67
CA GLU A 23 0.78 26.25 -35.31
C GLU A 23 -0.58 26.44 -34.60
N ASN A 24 -0.66 26.26 -33.28
CA ASN A 24 -1.95 26.19 -32.60
C ASN A 24 -2.48 27.53 -32.06
N MET A 25 -1.62 28.53 -31.84
CA MET A 25 -2.03 29.84 -31.33
C MET A 25 -1.98 30.92 -32.39
N TYR A 26 -0.90 31.00 -33.17
CA TYR A 26 -0.68 32.11 -34.08
C TYR A 26 -1.23 31.85 -35.48
N PHE A 27 -1.38 30.60 -35.94
CA PHE A 27 -2.05 30.36 -37.22
C PHE A 27 -3.54 30.73 -37.15
N ASN A 28 -4.18 30.54 -36.00
CA ASN A 28 -5.54 31.04 -35.77
C ASN A 28 -5.62 32.57 -35.94
N VAL A 29 -4.60 33.29 -35.47
CA VAL A 29 -4.49 34.74 -35.67
C VAL A 29 -4.17 35.08 -37.12
N PHE A 30 -3.28 34.34 -37.77
CA PHE A 30 -2.92 34.53 -39.19
C PHE A 30 -4.14 34.36 -40.10
N ILE A 31 -4.88 33.26 -39.97
CA ILE A 31 -6.04 32.97 -40.82
C ILE A 31 -7.20 33.94 -40.54
N TYR A 32 -7.35 34.39 -39.30
CA TYR A 32 -8.31 35.42 -38.93
C TYR A 32 -7.95 36.79 -39.50
N LYS A 33 -6.69 37.24 -39.34
CA LYS A 33 -6.27 38.60 -39.75
C LYS A 33 -6.01 38.74 -41.25
N ILE A 34 -5.47 37.71 -41.90
CA ILE A 34 -5.07 37.78 -43.32
C ILE A 34 -6.21 37.32 -44.25
N PHE A 35 -7.03 36.36 -43.80
CA PHE A 35 -8.07 35.75 -44.63
C PHE A 35 -9.49 35.83 -44.05
N HIS A 36 -9.70 36.51 -42.91
CA HIS A 36 -11.01 36.74 -42.28
C HIS A 36 -11.81 35.46 -42.00
N ALA A 37 -11.15 34.41 -41.54
CA ALA A 37 -11.80 33.13 -41.24
C ALA A 37 -12.82 33.21 -40.08
N SER A 38 -13.94 32.50 -40.24
CA SER A 38 -14.98 32.35 -39.23
C SER A 38 -14.59 31.40 -38.09
N ALA A 39 -15.27 31.50 -36.95
CA ALA A 39 -15.09 30.59 -35.81
C ALA A 39 -15.26 29.11 -36.18
N THR A 40 -16.18 28.79 -37.08
CA THR A 40 -16.39 27.41 -37.57
C THR A 40 -15.22 26.91 -38.41
N GLN A 41 -14.62 27.76 -39.25
CA GLN A 41 -13.44 27.40 -40.05
C GLN A 41 -12.19 27.19 -39.18
N ILE A 42 -12.01 28.05 -38.17
CA ILE A 42 -10.94 27.88 -37.17
C ILE A 42 -11.14 26.58 -36.38
N SER A 43 -12.37 26.31 -35.93
CA SER A 43 -12.70 25.06 -35.25
C SER A 43 -12.50 23.83 -36.15
N LEU A 44 -12.76 23.94 -37.45
CA LEU A 44 -12.54 22.87 -38.42
C LEU A 44 -11.04 22.61 -38.62
N MET A 45 -10.22 23.65 -38.74
CA MET A 45 -8.76 23.53 -38.83
C MET A 45 -8.19 22.79 -37.62
N VAL A 46 -8.50 23.26 -36.41
CA VAL A 46 -8.05 22.64 -35.16
C VAL A 46 -8.52 21.18 -35.05
N GLY A 47 -9.77 20.91 -35.43
CA GLY A 47 -10.32 19.56 -35.42
C GLY A 47 -9.63 18.61 -36.40
N LEU A 48 -9.39 19.05 -37.65
CA LEU A 48 -8.70 18.27 -38.67
C LEU A 48 -7.24 18.00 -38.30
N SER A 49 -6.56 18.97 -37.70
CA SER A 49 -5.18 18.81 -37.24
C SER A 49 -5.10 17.88 -36.04
N ALA A 50 -6.06 17.92 -35.11
CA ALA A 50 -6.14 16.92 -34.03
C ALA A 50 -6.38 15.49 -34.56
N VAL A 51 -7.22 15.33 -35.59
CA VAL A 51 -7.42 14.04 -36.29
C VAL A 51 -6.11 13.60 -36.94
N MET A 52 -5.46 14.49 -37.69
CA MET A 52 -4.23 14.21 -38.42
C MET A 52 -3.09 13.83 -37.48
N ALA A 53 -2.90 14.57 -36.37
CA ALA A 53 -1.93 14.25 -35.34
C ALA A 53 -2.14 12.82 -34.82
N THR A 54 -3.36 12.49 -34.44
CA THR A 54 -3.71 11.19 -33.86
C THR A 54 -3.49 10.03 -34.83
N VAL A 55 -4.00 10.16 -36.06
CA VAL A 55 -3.81 9.15 -37.11
C VAL A 55 -2.32 8.98 -37.38
N THR A 56 -1.59 10.07 -37.56
CA THR A 56 -0.16 10.01 -37.84
C THR A 56 0.62 9.34 -36.71
N THR A 57 0.33 9.69 -35.45
CA THR A 57 0.97 9.07 -34.29
C THR A 57 0.68 7.57 -34.20
N LEU A 58 -0.52 7.12 -34.56
CA LEU A 58 -0.84 5.68 -34.60
C LEU A 58 0.00 4.93 -35.63
N PHE A 59 0.08 5.44 -36.86
CA PHE A 59 0.80 4.79 -37.95
C PHE A 59 2.32 4.84 -37.75
N ILE A 60 2.85 6.03 -37.44
CA ILE A 60 4.29 6.25 -37.30
C ILE A 60 4.80 5.68 -35.99
N GLY A 61 4.02 5.74 -34.91
CA GLY A 61 4.35 5.08 -33.65
C GLY A 61 4.57 3.58 -33.83
N ALA A 62 3.59 2.90 -34.43
CA ALA A 62 3.71 1.47 -34.76
C ALA A 62 4.87 1.17 -35.72
N PHE A 63 5.13 2.06 -36.68
CA PHE A 63 6.22 1.87 -37.64
C PHE A 63 7.58 2.06 -37.00
N SER A 64 7.71 3.03 -36.10
CA SER A 64 8.93 3.30 -35.34
C SER A 64 9.32 2.11 -34.44
N ASP A 65 8.33 1.46 -33.80
CA ASP A 65 8.54 0.26 -32.98
C ASP A 65 9.01 -0.93 -33.84
N LYS A 66 8.43 -1.10 -35.03
CA LYS A 66 8.83 -2.15 -35.98
C LYS A 66 10.27 -1.99 -36.47
N VAL A 67 10.69 -0.76 -36.75
CA VAL A 67 12.03 -0.46 -37.26
C VAL A 67 13.08 -0.45 -36.14
N GLY A 68 12.70 -0.05 -34.92
CA GLY A 68 13.58 -0.03 -33.75
C GLY A 68 14.70 1.01 -33.81
N LYS A 69 14.58 2.03 -34.67
CA LYS A 69 15.55 3.14 -34.80
C LYS A 69 14.85 4.49 -34.70
N ARG A 70 14.58 4.95 -33.47
CA ARG A 70 13.80 6.18 -33.21
C ARG A 70 14.49 7.43 -33.69
N LYS A 71 15.83 7.50 -33.58
CA LYS A 71 16.64 8.65 -33.96
C LYS A 71 16.33 9.15 -35.37
N ILE A 72 16.26 8.22 -36.33
CA ILE A 72 16.04 8.57 -37.74
C ILE A 72 14.67 9.23 -37.92
N PHE A 73 13.62 8.69 -37.31
CA PHE A 73 12.28 9.26 -37.41
C PHE A 73 12.16 10.64 -36.76
N ILE A 74 12.82 10.85 -35.62
CA ILE A 74 12.85 12.16 -34.96
C ILE A 74 13.55 13.17 -35.86
N CYS A 75 14.79 12.90 -36.26
CA CYS A 75 15.60 13.86 -37.02
C CYS A 75 15.01 14.16 -38.40
N ALA A 76 14.64 13.14 -39.16
CA ALA A 76 14.06 13.33 -40.49
C ALA A 76 12.68 14.00 -40.41
N GLY A 77 11.89 13.67 -39.38
CA GLY A 77 10.60 14.30 -39.13
C GLY A 77 10.71 15.80 -38.84
N TYR A 78 11.65 16.22 -37.98
CA TYR A 78 11.89 17.65 -37.70
C TYR A 78 12.38 18.42 -38.95
N ILE A 79 13.20 17.79 -39.80
CA ILE A 79 13.63 18.40 -41.09
C ILE A 79 12.42 18.60 -42.01
N ALA A 80 11.58 17.58 -42.18
CA ALA A 80 10.36 17.68 -42.99
C ALA A 80 9.36 18.68 -42.42
N TRP A 81 9.24 18.76 -41.10
CA TRP A 81 8.39 19.73 -40.41
C TRP A 81 8.85 21.17 -40.68
N GLY A 82 10.16 21.45 -40.55
CA GLY A 82 10.72 22.75 -40.90
C GLY A 82 10.47 23.15 -42.36
N MET A 83 10.64 22.21 -43.30
CA MET A 83 10.34 22.45 -44.72
C MET A 83 8.85 22.75 -44.96
N SER A 84 7.94 22.06 -44.25
CA SER A 84 6.50 22.34 -44.35
C SER A 84 6.15 23.74 -43.82
N ILE A 85 6.76 24.22 -42.73
CA ILE A 85 6.58 25.58 -42.23
C ILE A 85 7.06 26.61 -43.25
N LEU A 86 8.22 26.38 -43.89
CA LEU A 86 8.76 27.27 -44.94
C LEU A 86 7.81 27.43 -46.14
N SER A 87 6.97 26.44 -46.42
CA SER A 87 6.02 26.53 -47.53
C SER A 87 4.93 27.58 -47.30
N PHE A 88 4.64 27.96 -46.05
CA PHE A 88 3.68 29.04 -45.74
C PHE A 88 4.17 30.42 -46.19
N CYS A 89 5.47 30.60 -46.46
CA CYS A 89 6.00 31.84 -47.05
C CYS A 89 5.36 32.18 -48.41
N PHE A 90 4.81 31.19 -49.11
CA PHE A 90 4.15 31.35 -50.41
C PHE A 90 2.65 31.68 -50.29
N LEU A 91 2.05 31.58 -49.09
CA LEU A 91 0.64 31.93 -48.87
C LEU A 91 0.49 33.42 -48.61
N ARG A 92 0.43 34.21 -49.69
CA ARG A 92 0.27 35.66 -49.65
C ARG A 92 -0.91 36.13 -50.50
N MET A 93 -1.63 37.16 -50.03
CA MET A 93 -2.84 37.66 -50.70
C MET A 93 -2.57 38.21 -52.10
N ASP A 94 -1.39 38.81 -52.35
CA ASP A 94 -0.96 39.28 -53.67
C ASP A 94 -0.82 38.14 -54.69
N LEU A 95 -0.22 37.01 -54.28
CA LEU A 95 -0.07 35.81 -55.11
C LEU A 95 -1.42 35.14 -55.39
N LEU A 96 -2.24 34.97 -54.36
CA LEU A 96 -3.55 34.32 -54.48
C LEU A 96 -4.56 35.17 -55.28
N TYR A 97 -4.48 36.49 -55.16
CA TYR A 97 -5.25 37.41 -55.98
C TYR A 97 -4.86 37.29 -57.46
N GLY A 98 -3.55 37.21 -57.76
CA GLY A 98 -3.05 36.97 -59.11
C GLY A 98 -3.57 35.67 -59.77
N MET A 99 -3.93 34.67 -58.96
CA MET A 99 -4.47 33.39 -59.44
C MET A 99 -6.01 33.37 -59.59
N THR A 100 -6.74 34.13 -58.77
CA THR A 100 -8.21 34.03 -58.65
C THR A 100 -8.95 35.23 -59.21
N GLY A 101 -8.30 36.39 -59.36
CA GLY A 101 -8.88 37.63 -59.88
C GLY A 101 -9.94 38.30 -58.98
N SER A 102 -10.19 37.78 -57.77
CA SER A 102 -11.18 38.30 -56.81
C SER A 102 -10.66 38.18 -55.38
N THR A 103 -10.81 39.23 -54.58
CA THR A 103 -10.37 39.26 -53.17
C THR A 103 -11.11 38.25 -52.30
N ILE A 104 -12.41 38.05 -52.54
CA ILE A 104 -13.24 37.08 -51.80
C ILE A 104 -12.81 35.66 -52.15
N SER A 105 -12.60 35.38 -53.44
CA SER A 105 -12.13 34.06 -53.90
C SER A 105 -10.71 33.77 -53.43
N ALA A 106 -9.82 34.78 -53.40
CA ALA A 106 -8.47 34.68 -52.86
C ALA A 106 -8.47 34.36 -51.36
N ALA A 107 -9.33 35.03 -50.58
CA ALA A 107 -9.47 34.77 -49.15
C ALA A 107 -10.00 33.34 -48.88
N SER A 108 -11.05 32.91 -49.58
CA SER A 108 -11.59 31.55 -49.44
C SER A 108 -10.60 30.46 -49.85
N LEU A 109 -9.83 30.69 -50.92
CA LEU A 109 -8.76 29.79 -51.35
C LEU A 109 -7.63 29.76 -50.32
N GLY A 110 -7.25 30.92 -49.78
CA GLY A 110 -6.26 31.05 -48.71
C GLY A 110 -6.64 30.24 -47.47
N VAL A 111 -7.88 30.37 -46.98
CA VAL A 111 -8.40 29.58 -45.85
C VAL A 111 -8.28 28.08 -46.13
N SER A 112 -8.68 27.64 -47.32
CA SER A 112 -8.66 26.21 -47.69
C SER A 112 -7.23 25.65 -47.77
N LEU A 113 -6.31 26.40 -48.38
CA LEU A 113 -4.91 26.01 -48.48
C LEU A 113 -4.22 25.97 -47.11
N VAL A 114 -4.49 26.95 -46.25
CA VAL A 114 -3.98 26.97 -44.87
C VAL A 114 -4.42 25.70 -44.13
N ILE A 115 -5.71 25.32 -44.19
CA ILE A 115 -6.21 24.10 -43.52
C ILE A 115 -5.50 22.83 -44.03
N ILE A 116 -5.31 22.71 -45.35
CA ILE A 116 -4.64 21.54 -45.95
C ILE A 116 -3.16 21.50 -45.54
N MET A 117 -2.48 22.63 -45.63
CA MET A 117 -1.06 22.73 -45.31
C MET A 117 -0.80 22.55 -43.82
N ASP A 118 -1.73 22.97 -42.96
CA ASP A 118 -1.71 22.73 -41.53
C ASP A 118 -1.73 21.21 -41.26
N CYS A 119 -2.62 20.46 -41.91
CA CYS A 119 -2.64 19.00 -41.79
C CYS A 119 -1.31 18.34 -42.23
N VAL A 120 -0.70 18.81 -43.33
CA VAL A 120 0.61 18.29 -43.79
C VAL A 120 1.71 18.60 -42.78
N MET A 121 1.70 19.80 -42.23
CA MET A 121 2.64 20.22 -41.20
C MET A 121 2.46 19.40 -39.92
N THR A 122 1.22 19.22 -39.45
CA THR A 122 0.87 18.38 -38.29
C THR A 122 1.31 16.93 -38.51
N PHE A 123 1.17 16.38 -39.72
CA PHE A 123 1.66 15.04 -40.03
C PHE A 123 3.17 14.92 -39.73
N PHE A 124 4.00 15.84 -40.20
CA PHE A 124 5.44 15.79 -39.94
C PHE A 124 5.78 16.10 -38.47
N GLY A 125 5.12 17.09 -37.87
CA GLY A 125 5.28 17.44 -36.46
C GLY A 125 4.94 16.28 -35.53
N SER A 126 3.79 15.65 -35.70
CA SER A 126 3.35 14.51 -34.90
C SER A 126 4.15 13.24 -35.17
N SER A 127 4.68 13.06 -36.39
CA SER A 127 5.62 11.96 -36.69
C SER A 127 6.90 12.09 -35.85
N ALA A 128 7.47 13.29 -35.82
CA ALA A 128 8.74 13.55 -35.16
C ALA A 128 8.60 13.61 -33.63
N ASN A 129 7.65 14.41 -33.15
CA ASN A 129 7.51 14.78 -31.76
C ASN A 129 6.58 13.82 -30.99
N ASP A 130 5.33 13.71 -31.44
CA ASP A 130 4.29 12.96 -30.71
C ASP A 130 4.54 11.44 -30.76
N ALA A 131 4.93 10.91 -31.92
CA ALA A 131 5.15 9.49 -32.11
C ALA A 131 6.53 9.03 -31.63
N CYS A 132 7.59 9.67 -32.14
CA CYS A 132 8.93 9.12 -32.00
C CYS A 132 9.71 9.70 -30.82
N PHE A 133 9.71 11.04 -30.64
CA PHE A 133 10.42 11.67 -29.53
C PHE A 133 9.79 11.31 -28.18
N ASN A 134 8.46 11.36 -28.06
CA ASN A 134 7.78 10.98 -26.82
C ASN A 134 7.92 9.49 -26.46
N ALA A 135 7.98 8.61 -27.47
CA ALA A 135 8.27 7.20 -27.23
C ALA A 135 9.73 6.98 -26.79
N TRP A 136 10.69 7.71 -27.40
CA TRP A 136 12.09 7.73 -26.96
C TRP A 136 12.24 8.21 -25.51
N LEU A 137 11.48 9.24 -25.10
CA LEU A 137 11.43 9.67 -23.69
C LEU A 137 10.86 8.61 -22.75
N THR A 138 9.88 7.84 -23.21
CA THR A 138 9.25 6.77 -22.43
C THR A 138 10.22 5.62 -22.18
N GLU A 139 11.01 5.25 -23.19
CA GLU A 139 11.99 4.18 -23.11
C GLU A 139 13.28 4.57 -22.40
N SER A 140 13.68 5.84 -22.53
CA SER A 140 14.91 6.33 -21.88
C SER A 140 14.73 6.52 -20.37
N GLY A 141 13.48 6.68 -19.89
CA GLY A 141 13.17 6.96 -18.49
C GLY A 141 12.76 5.72 -17.68
N ASP A 142 13.09 5.72 -16.39
CA ASP A 142 12.70 4.70 -15.40
C ASP A 142 11.85 5.29 -14.26
N SER A 143 11.37 4.44 -13.36
CA SER A 143 10.51 4.83 -12.22
C SER A 143 11.14 5.85 -11.26
N THR A 144 12.46 6.11 -11.33
CA THR A 144 13.17 7.05 -10.46
C THR A 144 13.35 8.44 -11.06
N ASN A 145 13.12 8.59 -12.38
CA ASN A 145 13.41 9.84 -13.10
C ASN A 145 12.30 10.31 -14.05
N ARG A 146 11.25 9.51 -14.30
CA ARG A 146 10.12 9.86 -15.18
C ARG A 146 9.39 11.13 -14.77
N GLY A 147 9.21 11.40 -13.48
CA GLY A 147 8.59 12.65 -13.01
C GLY A 147 9.43 13.89 -13.32
N ARG A 148 10.77 13.78 -13.28
CA ARG A 148 11.68 14.87 -13.72
C ARG A 148 11.63 15.10 -15.23
N ILE A 149 11.65 14.02 -16.01
CA ILE A 149 11.57 14.10 -17.48
C ILE A 149 10.26 14.79 -17.87
N GLU A 150 9.12 14.38 -17.31
CA GLU A 150 7.85 15.04 -17.61
C GLU A 150 7.69 16.42 -16.99
N GLY A 151 8.30 16.70 -15.83
CA GLY A 151 8.32 18.06 -15.29
C GLY A 151 9.00 19.05 -16.25
N ILE A 152 10.13 18.66 -16.84
CA ILE A 152 10.83 19.47 -17.86
C ILE A 152 10.01 19.53 -19.15
N ASN A 153 9.51 18.41 -19.65
CA ASN A 153 8.75 18.39 -20.90
C ASN A 153 7.44 19.20 -20.80
N ALA A 154 6.72 19.12 -19.68
CA ALA A 154 5.46 19.82 -19.46
C ALA A 154 5.62 21.34 -19.28
N MET A 155 6.80 21.84 -18.89
CA MET A 155 7.04 23.30 -18.83
C MET A 155 7.39 23.91 -20.21
N MET A 156 7.83 23.10 -21.17
CA MET A 156 8.27 23.59 -22.49
C MET A 156 7.22 24.33 -23.31
N PRO A 157 5.92 23.93 -23.33
CA PRO A 157 4.87 24.70 -24.00
C PRO A 157 4.87 26.17 -23.59
N LEU A 158 5.13 26.46 -22.33
CA LEU A 158 5.09 27.81 -21.81
C LEU A 158 6.37 28.61 -22.04
N VAL A 159 7.53 27.96 -21.93
CA VAL A 159 8.80 28.57 -22.35
C VAL A 159 8.73 28.89 -23.85
N ALA A 160 8.15 28.00 -24.65
CA ALA A 160 7.88 28.23 -26.06
C ALA A 160 6.93 29.42 -26.27
N VAL A 161 5.83 29.50 -25.53
CA VAL A 161 4.91 30.66 -25.55
C VAL A 161 5.64 31.97 -25.26
N LEU A 162 6.55 32.01 -24.27
CA LEU A 162 7.35 33.21 -23.96
C LEU A 162 8.33 33.56 -25.08
N VAL A 163 9.02 32.57 -25.63
CA VAL A 163 9.96 32.75 -26.75
C VAL A 163 9.22 33.30 -27.97
N VAL A 164 8.03 32.76 -28.27
CA VAL A 164 7.19 33.19 -29.38
C VAL A 164 6.64 34.59 -29.11
N PHE A 165 6.06 34.88 -27.94
CA PHE A 165 5.56 36.22 -27.60
C PHE A 165 6.67 37.28 -27.67
N GLY A 166 7.83 37.02 -27.07
CA GLY A 166 8.97 37.93 -27.09
C GLY A 166 9.51 38.15 -28.50
N GLY A 167 9.60 37.08 -29.31
CA GLY A 167 10.05 37.17 -30.69
C GLY A 167 9.05 37.87 -31.61
N PHE A 168 7.75 37.63 -31.41
CA PHE A 168 6.68 38.17 -32.28
C PHE A 168 6.34 39.61 -31.95
N ALA A 169 6.65 40.10 -30.73
CA ALA A 169 6.49 41.50 -30.35
C ALA A 169 7.27 42.47 -31.26
N ALA A 170 8.31 41.99 -31.95
CA ALA A 170 9.06 42.77 -32.93
C ALA A 170 8.34 42.94 -34.28
N PHE A 171 7.20 42.27 -34.49
CA PHE A 171 6.51 42.20 -35.77
C PHE A 171 5.09 42.80 -35.67
N ASP A 172 4.70 43.51 -36.72
CA ASP A 172 3.36 44.05 -36.89
C ASP A 172 2.46 42.97 -37.52
N LEU A 173 1.64 42.30 -36.70
CA LEU A 173 0.82 41.15 -37.11
C LEU A 173 -0.36 41.49 -38.03
N GLU A 174 -0.63 42.78 -38.28
CA GLU A 174 -1.59 43.24 -39.29
C GLU A 174 -1.01 43.19 -40.71
N LYS A 175 0.33 43.10 -40.85
CA LYS A 175 1.01 43.11 -42.16
C LYS A 175 1.37 41.70 -42.63
N GLY A 176 0.97 41.37 -43.85
CA GLY A 176 1.31 40.09 -44.49
C GLY A 176 2.82 39.80 -44.59
N SER A 177 3.66 40.83 -44.77
CA SER A 177 5.13 40.69 -44.82
C SER A 177 5.75 40.20 -43.51
N SER A 178 5.14 40.54 -42.36
CA SER A 178 5.55 40.08 -41.04
C SER A 178 5.39 38.57 -40.92
N TRP A 179 4.26 38.04 -41.38
CA TRP A 179 3.96 36.61 -41.37
C TRP A 179 4.94 35.80 -42.24
N THR A 180 5.31 36.32 -43.41
CA THR A 180 6.34 35.68 -44.25
C THR A 180 7.69 35.57 -43.54
N MET A 181 8.15 36.63 -42.86
CA MET A 181 9.40 36.57 -42.10
C MET A 181 9.33 35.61 -40.91
N ILE A 182 8.20 35.58 -40.21
CA ILE A 182 7.96 34.66 -39.09
C ILE A 182 8.10 33.20 -39.54
N PHE A 183 7.42 32.81 -40.63
CA PHE A 183 7.49 31.43 -41.14
C PHE A 183 8.90 31.05 -41.61
N LEU A 184 9.62 31.99 -42.24
CA LEU A 184 11.01 31.79 -42.65
C LEU A 184 11.92 31.48 -41.44
N ILE A 185 11.86 32.30 -40.39
CA ILE A 185 12.71 32.15 -39.20
C ILE A 185 12.41 30.81 -38.52
N ILE A 186 11.15 30.51 -38.24
CA ILE A 186 10.77 29.30 -37.51
C ILE A 186 11.08 28.05 -38.33
N GLY A 187 10.75 28.04 -39.62
CA GLY A 187 11.00 26.89 -40.50
C GLY A 187 12.48 26.53 -40.59
N CYS A 188 13.36 27.54 -40.71
CA CYS A 188 14.81 27.35 -40.70
C CYS A 188 15.32 26.80 -39.36
N VAL A 189 14.85 27.34 -38.23
CA VAL A 189 15.25 26.88 -36.90
C VAL A 189 14.87 25.41 -36.68
N VAL A 190 13.61 25.05 -36.94
CA VAL A 190 13.09 23.68 -36.78
C VAL A 190 13.88 22.68 -37.64
N LEU A 191 14.22 23.07 -38.87
CA LEU A 191 15.03 22.27 -39.78
C LEU A 191 16.45 22.02 -39.23
N LEU A 192 17.13 23.06 -38.74
CA LEU A 192 18.48 22.96 -38.18
C LEU A 192 18.53 22.04 -36.95
N ILE A 193 17.47 22.03 -36.14
CA ILE A 193 17.37 21.16 -34.96
C ILE A 193 17.24 19.69 -35.36
N GLY A 194 16.48 19.40 -36.43
CA GLY A 194 16.44 18.04 -36.99
C GLY A 194 17.82 17.54 -37.42
N ILE A 195 18.67 18.41 -37.99
CA ILE A 195 20.07 18.08 -38.32
C ILE A 195 20.88 17.85 -37.03
N LEU A 196 20.75 18.73 -36.04
CA LEU A 196 21.45 18.63 -34.77
C LEU A 196 21.12 17.32 -34.01
N GLY A 197 19.89 16.82 -34.16
CA GLY A 197 19.45 15.57 -33.54
C GLY A 197 20.28 14.35 -33.90
N PHE A 198 20.88 14.32 -35.11
CA PHE A 198 21.77 13.23 -35.49
C PHE A 198 23.03 13.15 -34.63
N PHE A 199 23.39 14.22 -33.93
CA PHE A 199 24.55 14.26 -33.03
C PHE A 199 24.16 14.13 -31.55
N LEU A 200 22.94 14.55 -31.17
CA LEU A 200 22.50 14.60 -29.77
C LEU A 200 21.67 13.39 -29.33
N ILE A 201 20.90 12.76 -30.23
CA ILE A 201 20.01 11.65 -29.89
C ILE A 201 20.73 10.32 -30.07
N GLU A 202 20.62 9.45 -29.06
CA GLU A 202 21.07 8.05 -29.09
C GLU A 202 19.85 7.12 -29.23
N ASP A 203 19.99 6.05 -30.02
CA ASP A 203 18.93 5.05 -30.16
C ASP A 203 18.83 4.17 -28.91
N THR A 204 17.61 3.92 -28.45
CA THR A 204 17.28 2.97 -27.39
C THR A 204 17.32 1.53 -27.95
N GLN A 205 17.88 0.57 -27.20
CA GLN A 205 17.87 -0.84 -27.62
C GLN A 205 16.49 -1.45 -27.41
N VAL A 206 15.64 -1.37 -28.43
CA VAL A 206 14.33 -2.04 -28.44
C VAL A 206 14.49 -3.43 -29.06
N GLU A 207 14.05 -4.49 -28.36
CA GLU A 207 13.96 -5.82 -28.95
C GLU A 207 13.08 -5.77 -30.19
N ARG A 208 13.63 -6.17 -31.35
CA ARG A 208 12.87 -6.19 -32.60
C ARG A 208 11.70 -7.14 -32.44
N GLN A 209 10.48 -6.61 -32.52
CA GLN A 209 9.31 -7.45 -32.70
C GLN A 209 9.49 -8.19 -34.03
N GLY A 210 9.71 -9.51 -33.98
CA GLY A 210 9.81 -10.38 -35.15
C GLY A 210 8.57 -10.30 -36.04
N ASN A 211 8.56 -11.07 -37.14
CA ASN A 211 7.66 -11.09 -38.31
C ASN A 211 6.12 -10.91 -38.05
N GLN A 212 5.71 -9.79 -37.44
CA GLN A 212 4.34 -9.43 -37.12
C GLN A 212 3.76 -8.49 -38.18
N ASP A 213 2.48 -8.65 -38.42
CA ASP A 213 1.71 -7.89 -39.40
C ASP A 213 1.52 -6.43 -38.92
N TYR A 214 2.17 -5.50 -39.60
CA TYR A 214 2.16 -4.06 -39.27
C TYR A 214 0.74 -3.50 -39.17
N PHE A 215 -0.13 -3.86 -40.12
CA PHE A 215 -1.48 -3.32 -40.17
C PHE A 215 -2.36 -3.82 -39.01
N LYS A 216 -2.14 -5.05 -38.56
CA LYS A 216 -2.81 -5.58 -37.37
C LYS A 216 -2.38 -4.84 -36.10
N ASN A 217 -1.17 -4.27 -36.06
CA ASN A 217 -0.62 -3.65 -34.86
C ASN A 217 -0.92 -2.14 -34.73
N ILE A 218 -1.35 -1.44 -35.80
CA ILE A 218 -1.72 -0.01 -35.72
C ILE A 218 -2.82 0.24 -34.67
N LEU A 219 -3.80 -0.67 -34.59
CA LEU A 219 -4.90 -0.62 -33.61
C LEU A 219 -4.67 -1.54 -32.41
N TYR A 220 -3.43 -2.00 -32.18
CA TYR A 220 -3.10 -2.89 -31.06
C TYR A 220 -3.56 -2.30 -29.71
N GLY A 221 -3.26 -1.03 -29.48
CA GLY A 221 -3.66 -0.28 -28.29
C GLY A 221 -5.17 -0.04 -28.16
N PHE A 222 -6.02 -0.49 -29.07
CA PHE A 222 -7.49 -0.39 -28.96
C PHE A 222 -8.18 -1.76 -28.88
N ARG A 223 -7.41 -2.87 -28.87
CA ARG A 223 -7.98 -4.21 -28.76
C ARG A 223 -8.60 -4.42 -27.36
N PRO A 224 -9.80 -5.03 -27.25
CA PRO A 224 -10.44 -5.27 -25.96
C PRO A 224 -9.60 -6.08 -24.96
N GLU A 225 -8.80 -7.02 -25.46
CA GLU A 225 -7.87 -7.83 -24.66
C GLU A 225 -6.77 -6.96 -24.02
N VAL A 226 -6.12 -6.11 -24.83
CA VAL A 226 -5.07 -5.18 -24.38
C VAL A 226 -5.62 -4.16 -23.37
N ILE A 227 -6.86 -3.70 -23.57
CA ILE A 227 -7.58 -2.83 -22.62
C ILE A 227 -7.80 -3.53 -21.28
N ARG A 228 -8.17 -4.82 -21.32
CA ARG A 228 -8.43 -5.62 -20.11
C ARG A 228 -7.15 -5.95 -19.35
N GLU A 229 -6.03 -6.09 -20.04
CA GLU A 229 -4.71 -6.32 -19.43
C GLU A 229 -4.15 -5.03 -18.82
N ASN A 230 -4.33 -3.88 -19.46
CA ASN A 230 -3.72 -2.62 -19.06
C ASN A 230 -4.73 -1.61 -18.51
N LYS A 231 -5.71 -2.06 -17.72
CA LYS A 231 -6.84 -1.22 -17.24
C LYS A 231 -6.41 0.12 -16.64
N MET A 232 -5.31 0.13 -15.90
CA MET A 232 -4.78 1.35 -15.30
C MET A 232 -4.39 2.38 -16.36
N LEU A 233 -3.67 1.98 -17.41
CA LEU A 233 -3.28 2.87 -18.51
C LEU A 233 -4.51 3.56 -19.12
N TYR A 234 -5.53 2.78 -19.51
CA TYR A 234 -6.74 3.32 -20.12
C TYR A 234 -7.58 4.18 -19.17
N ALA A 235 -7.63 3.80 -17.89
CA ALA A 235 -8.27 4.60 -16.86
C ALA A 235 -7.60 5.98 -16.71
N VAL A 236 -6.26 6.03 -16.70
CA VAL A 236 -5.51 7.31 -16.65
C VAL A 236 -5.67 8.09 -17.94
N VAL A 237 -5.58 7.45 -19.11
CA VAL A 237 -5.79 8.11 -20.41
C VAL A 237 -7.19 8.74 -20.48
N GLY A 238 -8.22 8.03 -20.02
CA GLY A 238 -9.59 8.56 -19.95
C GLY A 238 -9.72 9.73 -18.97
N ALA A 239 -9.10 9.63 -17.78
CA ALA A 239 -9.07 10.75 -16.83
C ALA A 239 -8.31 11.96 -17.41
N TYR A 240 -7.21 11.72 -18.12
CA TYR A 240 -6.43 12.78 -18.76
C TYR A 240 -7.19 13.44 -19.91
N ALA A 241 -8.03 12.69 -20.62
CA ALA A 241 -8.96 13.26 -21.61
C ALA A 241 -9.97 14.21 -20.96
N VAL A 242 -10.58 13.84 -19.83
CA VAL A 242 -11.51 14.74 -19.11
C VAL A 242 -10.79 15.98 -18.57
N PHE A 243 -9.56 15.81 -18.08
CA PHE A 243 -8.69 16.92 -17.70
C PHE A 243 -8.42 17.86 -18.89
N GLY A 244 -8.08 17.32 -20.05
CA GLY A 244 -7.89 18.09 -21.28
C GLY A 244 -9.17 18.81 -21.73
N ILE A 245 -10.34 18.16 -21.67
CA ILE A 245 -11.64 18.78 -22.00
C ILE A 245 -11.88 20.02 -21.13
N SER A 246 -11.60 19.93 -19.83
CA SER A 246 -11.70 21.07 -18.91
C SER A 246 -10.88 22.27 -19.39
N ILE A 247 -9.65 22.03 -19.86
CA ILE A 247 -8.76 23.08 -20.34
C ILE A 247 -9.21 23.61 -21.71
N GLN A 248 -9.47 22.73 -22.66
CA GLN A 248 -9.82 23.10 -24.03
C GLN A 248 -11.21 23.76 -24.16
N THR A 249 -12.02 23.74 -23.10
CA THR A 249 -13.28 24.48 -23.03
C THR A 249 -13.09 26.00 -23.09
N PHE A 250 -11.99 26.52 -22.52
CA PHE A 250 -11.71 27.97 -22.51
C PHE A 250 -10.45 28.35 -23.28
N MET A 251 -9.48 27.43 -23.45
CA MET A 251 -8.15 27.75 -23.97
C MET A 251 -8.16 28.46 -25.33
N PRO A 252 -8.96 28.05 -26.34
CA PRO A 252 -9.02 28.75 -27.64
C PRO A 252 -9.47 30.22 -27.54
N TYR A 253 -10.20 30.56 -26.48
CA TYR A 253 -10.80 31.88 -26.27
C TYR A 253 -10.05 32.71 -25.24
N LEU A 254 -8.98 32.18 -24.64
CA LEU A 254 -8.33 32.78 -23.47
C LEU A 254 -7.78 34.18 -23.77
N ILE A 255 -7.04 34.35 -24.87
CA ILE A 255 -6.47 35.66 -25.25
C ILE A 255 -7.59 36.66 -25.51
N LEU A 256 -8.59 36.26 -26.31
CA LEU A 256 -9.75 37.07 -26.64
C LEU A 256 -10.55 37.48 -25.40
N TYR A 257 -10.68 36.60 -24.40
CA TYR A 257 -11.34 36.92 -23.14
C TYR A 257 -10.59 38.01 -22.36
N TYR A 258 -9.25 38.01 -22.35
CA TYR A 258 -8.48 39.02 -21.64
C TYR A 258 -8.52 40.37 -22.37
N GLU A 259 -8.28 40.35 -23.68
CA GLU A 259 -8.24 41.55 -24.50
C GLU A 259 -9.63 42.19 -24.60
N GLN A 260 -10.62 41.43 -25.07
CA GLN A 260 -11.96 41.95 -25.38
C GLN A 260 -12.93 41.78 -24.21
N GLY A 261 -12.90 40.64 -23.50
CA GLY A 261 -13.85 40.35 -22.41
C GLY A 261 -13.56 41.09 -21.10
N LEU A 262 -12.28 41.34 -20.80
CA LEU A 262 -11.84 42.10 -19.61
C LEU A 262 -11.38 43.53 -19.95
N GLY A 263 -11.21 43.87 -21.23
CA GLY A 263 -10.70 45.17 -21.66
C GLY A 263 -9.24 45.40 -21.27
N MET A 264 -8.42 44.33 -21.25
CA MET A 264 -7.02 44.39 -20.82
C MET A 264 -6.08 44.35 -22.03
N ASP A 265 -5.80 45.52 -22.59
CA ASP A 265 -4.85 45.68 -23.72
C ASP A 265 -3.43 45.18 -23.38
N ASN A 266 -3.09 45.17 -22.08
CA ASN A 266 -1.80 44.75 -21.54
C ASN A 266 -1.82 43.31 -20.97
N TYR A 267 -2.68 42.42 -21.47
CA TYR A 267 -2.84 41.05 -20.97
C TYR A 267 -1.52 40.25 -20.92
N THR A 268 -0.56 40.57 -21.77
CA THR A 268 0.78 39.96 -21.79
C THR A 268 1.53 40.16 -20.47
N PHE A 269 1.39 41.32 -19.82
CA PHE A 269 1.99 41.61 -18.51
C PHE A 269 1.34 40.84 -17.35
N ILE A 270 0.16 40.28 -17.56
CA ILE A 270 -0.53 39.43 -16.58
C ILE A 270 -0.17 37.96 -16.84
N LEU A 271 -0.29 37.52 -18.09
CA LEU A 271 -0.15 36.12 -18.44
C LEU A 271 1.32 35.67 -18.43
N ALA A 272 2.26 36.49 -18.89
CA ALA A 272 3.67 36.11 -18.97
C ALA A 272 4.30 35.83 -17.59
N PRO A 273 4.14 36.68 -16.55
CA PRO A 273 4.69 36.36 -15.23
C PRO A 273 3.98 35.18 -14.58
N ALA A 274 2.66 35.02 -14.78
CA ALA A 274 1.90 33.87 -14.28
C ALA A 274 2.42 32.56 -14.89
N ILE A 275 2.70 32.57 -16.20
CA ILE A 275 3.29 31.46 -16.94
C ILE A 275 4.68 31.09 -16.38
N ILE A 276 5.56 32.09 -16.18
CA ILE A 276 6.93 31.86 -15.67
C ILE A 276 6.87 31.20 -14.29
N LEU A 277 6.07 31.76 -13.38
CA LEU A 277 5.93 31.23 -12.02
C LEU A 277 5.32 29.81 -12.01
N ALA A 278 4.30 29.56 -12.83
CA ALA A 278 3.69 28.23 -12.97
C ALA A 278 4.71 27.20 -13.51
N SER A 279 5.58 27.61 -14.44
CA SER A 279 6.62 26.75 -15.03
C SER A 279 7.67 26.35 -14.00
N ILE A 280 8.13 27.31 -13.18
CA ILE A 280 9.04 27.06 -12.06
C ILE A 280 8.40 26.11 -11.04
N ALA A 281 7.14 26.37 -10.66
CA ALA A 281 6.40 25.51 -9.74
C ALA A 281 6.30 24.07 -10.27
N THR A 282 6.05 23.90 -11.56
CA THR A 282 5.93 22.57 -12.22
C THR A 282 7.24 21.79 -12.19
N ALA A 283 8.37 22.45 -12.46
CA ALA A 283 9.69 21.82 -12.40
C ALA A 283 10.03 21.30 -10.99
N LEU A 284 9.61 22.02 -9.94
CA LEU A 284 9.74 21.56 -8.55
C LEU A 284 8.75 20.43 -8.23
N TYR A 285 7.53 20.51 -8.77
CA TYR A 285 6.46 19.55 -8.53
C TYR A 285 6.76 18.16 -9.11
N GLY A 286 7.50 18.06 -10.21
CA GLY A 286 7.95 16.78 -10.76
C GLY A 286 8.75 15.93 -9.75
N LYS A 287 9.60 16.56 -8.93
CA LYS A 287 10.32 15.86 -7.84
C LYS A 287 9.38 15.40 -6.71
N LEU A 288 8.30 16.14 -6.50
CA LEU A 288 7.29 15.78 -5.50
C LEU A 288 6.48 14.56 -5.97
N TYR A 289 6.19 14.44 -7.27
CA TYR A 289 5.57 13.25 -7.84
C TYR A 289 6.42 11.99 -7.61
N ASP A 290 7.73 12.07 -7.88
CA ASP A 290 8.65 10.93 -7.70
C ASP A 290 8.70 10.43 -6.24
N SER A 291 8.37 11.29 -5.26
CA SER A 291 8.39 10.92 -3.83
C SER A 291 7.00 10.57 -3.26
N LEU A 292 5.93 11.19 -3.73
CA LEU A 292 4.57 11.01 -3.19
C LEU A 292 3.67 10.10 -4.04
N GLY A 293 4.06 9.83 -5.29
CA GLY A 293 3.29 9.06 -6.27
C GLY A 293 2.07 9.80 -6.85
N PHE A 294 1.40 9.15 -7.79
CA PHE A 294 0.30 9.74 -8.58
C PHE A 294 -0.89 10.20 -7.74
N ARG A 295 -1.38 9.37 -6.81
CA ARG A 295 -2.59 9.67 -6.03
C ARG A 295 -2.45 10.94 -5.19
N ARG A 296 -1.33 11.13 -4.51
CA ARG A 296 -1.09 12.31 -3.65
C ARG A 296 -0.79 13.57 -4.48
N SER A 297 -0.33 13.41 -5.72
CA SER A 297 0.07 14.52 -6.61
C SER A 297 -1.07 15.03 -7.50
N VAL A 298 -2.03 14.18 -7.87
CA VAL A 298 -3.10 14.55 -8.80
C VAL A 298 -4.19 15.43 -8.17
N TYR A 299 -4.55 15.21 -6.90
CA TYR A 299 -5.59 16.02 -6.24
C TYR A 299 -5.18 17.49 -6.04
N PRO A 300 -4.00 17.82 -5.49
CA PRO A 300 -3.62 19.22 -5.30
C PRO A 300 -3.58 19.98 -6.63
N THR A 301 -3.08 19.32 -7.67
CA THR A 301 -3.06 19.82 -9.04
C THR A 301 -4.44 20.22 -9.56
N ILE A 302 -5.45 19.35 -9.41
CA ILE A 302 -6.82 19.63 -9.87
C ILE A 302 -7.45 20.73 -9.00
N LEU A 303 -7.20 20.72 -7.69
CA LEU A 303 -7.72 21.76 -6.78
C LEU A 303 -7.14 23.14 -7.11
N LEU A 304 -5.86 23.24 -7.48
CA LEU A 304 -5.25 24.50 -7.95
C LEU A 304 -5.92 24.98 -9.25
N LEU A 305 -6.13 24.08 -10.21
CA LEU A 305 -6.80 24.39 -11.47
C LEU A 305 -8.23 24.93 -11.22
N MET A 306 -9.01 24.24 -10.38
CA MET A 306 -10.36 24.65 -10.01
C MET A 306 -10.39 26.00 -9.28
N ALA A 307 -9.44 26.25 -8.37
CA ALA A 307 -9.32 27.54 -7.69
C ALA A 307 -9.08 28.68 -8.68
N GLY A 308 -8.23 28.45 -9.69
CA GLY A 308 -8.00 29.40 -10.78
C GLY A 308 -9.27 29.74 -11.56
N TYR A 309 -10.07 28.72 -11.92
CA TYR A 309 -11.36 28.93 -12.62
C TYR A 309 -12.34 29.77 -11.79
N VAL A 310 -12.45 29.49 -10.49
CA VAL A 310 -13.35 30.24 -9.60
C VAL A 310 -12.93 31.70 -9.52
N LEU A 311 -11.63 31.99 -9.39
CA LEU A 311 -11.14 33.37 -9.35
C LEU A 311 -11.43 34.13 -10.67
N LEU A 312 -11.14 33.51 -11.82
CA LEU A 312 -11.35 34.12 -13.13
C LEU A 312 -12.84 34.31 -13.47
N PHE A 313 -13.74 33.56 -12.83
CA PHE A 313 -15.18 33.73 -12.96
C PHE A 313 -15.71 34.96 -12.18
N PHE A 314 -15.27 35.13 -10.94
CA PHE A 314 -15.81 36.17 -10.05
C PHE A 314 -15.14 37.52 -10.19
N PHE A 315 -13.84 37.57 -10.51
CA PHE A 315 -13.05 38.79 -10.45
C PHE A 315 -12.63 39.30 -11.83
N ARG A 316 -12.59 40.63 -11.98
CA ARG A 316 -12.17 41.33 -13.21
C ARG A 316 -11.00 42.29 -12.99
N ALA A 317 -10.64 42.57 -11.74
CA ALA A 317 -9.50 43.43 -11.43
C ALA A 317 -8.17 42.71 -11.76
N THR A 318 -7.17 43.48 -12.21
CA THR A 318 -5.87 42.98 -12.69
C THR A 318 -5.19 42.01 -11.73
N LEU A 319 -5.14 42.33 -10.43
CA LEU A 319 -4.42 41.53 -9.45
C LEU A 319 -5.11 40.18 -9.12
N PRO A 320 -6.42 40.12 -8.83
CA PRO A 320 -7.14 38.84 -8.74
C PRO A 320 -7.08 38.00 -10.02
N VAL A 321 -7.17 38.64 -11.19
CA VAL A 321 -7.06 37.96 -12.48
C VAL A 321 -5.68 37.31 -12.60
N PHE A 322 -4.60 38.04 -12.29
CA PHE A 322 -3.23 37.50 -12.25
C PHE A 322 -3.11 36.24 -11.39
N PHE A 323 -3.61 36.27 -10.15
CA PHE A 323 -3.59 35.09 -9.28
C PHE A 323 -4.45 33.95 -9.82
N GLY A 324 -5.62 34.27 -10.40
CA GLY A 324 -6.47 33.30 -11.09
C GLY A 324 -5.73 32.61 -12.25
N SER A 325 -5.06 33.39 -13.10
CA SER A 325 -4.23 32.89 -14.21
C SER A 325 -3.09 32.02 -13.69
N LEU A 326 -2.39 32.45 -12.63
CA LEU A 326 -1.28 31.71 -12.05
C LEU A 326 -1.72 30.35 -11.51
N LEU A 327 -2.79 30.29 -10.72
CA LEU A 327 -3.31 29.04 -10.16
C LEU A 327 -3.81 28.09 -11.26
N MET A 328 -4.57 28.63 -12.21
CA MET A 328 -5.05 27.87 -13.37
C MET A 328 -3.88 27.27 -14.17
N MET A 329 -2.89 28.08 -14.53
CA MET A 329 -1.72 27.63 -15.30
C MET A 329 -0.88 26.64 -14.48
N THR A 330 -0.69 26.88 -13.19
CA THR A 330 0.04 25.94 -12.31
C THR A 330 -0.67 24.57 -12.29
N GLY A 331 -1.97 24.54 -12.03
CA GLY A 331 -2.75 23.29 -12.01
C GLY A 331 -2.80 22.59 -13.38
N GLN A 332 -2.82 23.36 -14.47
CA GLN A 332 -2.75 22.80 -15.82
C GLN A 332 -1.41 22.07 -16.05
N LEU A 333 -0.29 22.74 -15.79
CA LEU A 333 1.04 22.20 -16.08
C LEU A 333 1.40 21.03 -15.17
N THR A 334 1.15 21.16 -13.86
CA THR A 334 1.39 20.05 -12.94
C THR A 334 0.50 18.87 -13.27
N GLY A 335 -0.71 19.10 -13.79
CA GLY A 335 -1.60 18.03 -14.28
C GLY A 335 -1.06 17.32 -15.50
N MET A 336 -0.61 18.06 -16.51
CA MET A 336 0.04 17.47 -17.68
C MET A 336 1.25 16.62 -17.28
N ALA A 337 2.09 17.10 -16.35
CA ALA A 337 3.23 16.36 -15.84
C ALA A 337 2.81 15.07 -15.09
N VAL A 338 1.85 15.17 -14.17
CA VAL A 338 1.40 14.05 -13.33
C VAL A 338 0.68 12.97 -14.14
N PHE A 339 -0.22 13.35 -15.06
CA PHE A 339 -0.90 12.40 -15.94
C PHE A 339 0.08 11.80 -16.95
N GLY A 340 0.96 12.61 -17.56
CA GLY A 340 1.97 12.14 -18.50
C GLY A 340 2.92 11.13 -17.87
N ALA A 341 3.42 11.41 -16.67
CA ALA A 341 4.29 10.50 -15.94
C ALA A 341 3.58 9.16 -15.65
N LYS A 342 2.34 9.21 -15.16
CA LYS A 342 1.59 7.99 -14.86
C LYS A 342 1.21 7.19 -16.11
N ILE A 343 0.93 7.84 -17.24
CA ILE A 343 0.72 7.13 -18.52
C ILE A 343 2.00 6.39 -18.91
N ARG A 344 3.16 7.05 -18.87
CA ARG A 344 4.45 6.40 -19.15
C ARG A 344 4.75 5.23 -18.19
N ASP A 345 4.39 5.38 -16.92
CA ASP A 345 4.51 4.30 -15.91
C ASP A 345 3.70 3.05 -16.23
N ASN A 346 2.60 3.18 -16.98
CA ASN A 346 1.73 2.04 -17.34
C ASN A 346 1.84 1.67 -18.83
N THR A 347 2.72 2.31 -19.60
CA THR A 347 2.96 1.95 -21.00
C THR A 347 3.79 0.66 -21.03
N PRO A 348 3.32 -0.40 -21.71
CA PRO A 348 4.05 -1.66 -21.79
C PRO A 348 5.46 -1.49 -22.39
N GLU A 349 6.42 -2.22 -21.82
CA GLU A 349 7.82 -2.21 -22.26
C GLU A 349 7.94 -2.68 -23.73
N SER A 350 8.91 -2.11 -24.45
CA SER A 350 9.20 -2.42 -25.87
C SER A 350 8.01 -2.23 -26.83
N ARG A 351 6.99 -1.47 -26.41
CA ARG A 351 5.79 -1.13 -27.20
C ARG A 351 5.43 0.35 -27.11
N ALA A 352 6.38 1.20 -26.74
CA ALA A 352 6.11 2.59 -26.42
C ALA A 352 5.49 3.38 -27.58
N GLY A 353 5.86 3.09 -28.83
CA GLY A 353 5.32 3.72 -30.03
C GLY A 353 3.89 3.30 -30.32
N LEU A 354 3.56 2.01 -30.15
CA LEU A 354 2.19 1.47 -30.32
C LEU A 354 1.15 2.16 -29.43
N PHE A 355 1.58 2.67 -28.27
CA PHE A 355 0.70 3.36 -27.31
C PHE A 355 0.76 4.89 -27.39
N GLN A 356 1.67 5.51 -28.17
CA GLN A 356 1.65 6.98 -28.33
C GLN A 356 0.37 7.45 -29.03
N GLY A 357 -0.14 6.70 -30.01
CA GLY A 357 -1.40 7.05 -30.66
C GLY A 357 -2.59 7.04 -29.69
N LEU A 358 -2.63 6.09 -28.75
CA LEU A 358 -3.61 6.07 -27.65
C LEU A 358 -3.44 7.30 -26.73
N ARG A 359 -2.20 7.66 -26.40
CA ARG A 359 -1.91 8.84 -25.60
C ARG A 359 -2.41 10.11 -26.27
N ILE A 360 -2.10 10.33 -27.55
CA ILE A 360 -2.55 11.50 -28.32
C ILE A 360 -4.07 11.49 -28.51
N PHE A 361 -4.67 10.32 -28.69
CA PHE A 361 -6.13 10.19 -28.72
C PHE A 361 -6.78 10.70 -27.44
N GLY A 362 -6.26 10.32 -26.26
CA GLY A 362 -6.77 10.82 -24.98
C GLY A 362 -6.38 12.27 -24.68
N GLN A 363 -5.15 12.67 -24.98
CA GLN A 363 -4.58 13.95 -24.59
C GLN A 363 -4.95 15.10 -25.54
N VAL A 364 -5.13 14.82 -26.82
CA VAL A 364 -5.28 15.84 -27.88
C VAL A 364 -6.60 15.66 -28.62
N PHE A 365 -6.89 14.48 -29.17
CA PHE A 365 -8.08 14.27 -30.01
C PHE A 365 -9.39 14.52 -29.26
N ILE A 366 -9.61 13.79 -28.17
CA ILE A 366 -10.85 13.91 -27.38
C ILE A 366 -11.00 15.33 -26.84
N PRO A 367 -10.02 15.92 -26.12
CA PRO A 367 -10.08 17.30 -25.66
C PRO A 367 -10.27 18.33 -26.77
N GLY A 368 -9.55 18.19 -27.88
CA GLY A 368 -9.52 19.14 -28.99
C GLY A 368 -10.81 19.19 -29.79
N ILE A 369 -11.65 18.14 -29.73
CA ILE A 369 -12.98 18.13 -30.34
C ILE A 369 -14.04 18.54 -29.32
N ILE A 370 -14.06 17.90 -28.15
CA ILE A 370 -15.14 18.08 -27.17
C ILE A 370 -15.02 19.41 -26.44
N GLY A 371 -13.80 19.83 -26.06
CA GLY A 371 -13.56 21.08 -25.34
C GLY A 371 -14.05 22.30 -26.11
N PRO A 372 -13.54 22.56 -27.34
CA PRO A 372 -13.99 23.69 -28.14
C PRO A 372 -15.49 23.63 -28.48
N ALA A 373 -16.06 22.44 -28.66
CA ALA A 373 -17.51 22.29 -28.86
C ALA A 373 -18.31 22.74 -27.62
N ILE A 374 -17.88 22.37 -26.40
CA ILE A 374 -18.48 22.85 -25.15
C ILE A 374 -18.32 24.37 -25.03
N GLY A 375 -17.12 24.89 -25.30
CA GLY A 375 -16.86 26.33 -25.27
C GLY A 375 -17.76 27.10 -26.25
N ALA A 376 -17.87 26.62 -27.49
CA ALA A 376 -18.76 27.19 -28.50
C ALA A 376 -20.23 27.16 -28.06
N LEU A 377 -20.71 26.05 -27.49
CA LEU A 377 -22.08 25.92 -26.95
C LEU A 377 -22.36 26.96 -25.86
N VAL A 378 -21.42 27.14 -24.93
CA VAL A 378 -21.53 28.12 -23.84
C VAL A 378 -21.57 29.57 -24.36
N LEU A 379 -20.94 29.81 -25.51
CA LEU A 379 -20.82 31.12 -26.14
C LEU A 379 -21.87 31.39 -27.22
N GLN A 380 -22.81 30.47 -27.48
CA GLN A 380 -23.85 30.67 -28.52
C GLN A 380 -24.70 31.92 -28.31
N ASN A 381 -24.91 32.30 -27.05
CA ASN A 381 -25.68 33.50 -26.66
C ASN A 381 -24.78 34.65 -26.19
N ALA A 382 -23.50 34.63 -26.54
CA ALA A 382 -22.59 35.72 -26.24
C ALA A 382 -22.95 36.98 -27.03
N GLU A 383 -22.62 38.14 -26.45
CA GLU A 383 -22.82 39.45 -27.09
C GLU A 383 -22.03 39.52 -28.39
N ARG A 384 -22.65 40.06 -29.46
CA ARG A 384 -22.03 40.17 -30.79
C ARG A 384 -21.44 41.56 -31.00
N ILE A 385 -20.27 41.61 -31.62
CA ILE A 385 -19.58 42.85 -31.99
C ILE A 385 -19.60 42.94 -33.52
N ILE A 386 -19.94 44.10 -34.06
CA ILE A 386 -19.83 44.39 -35.50
C ILE A 386 -18.48 45.05 -35.73
N ASN A 387 -17.61 44.39 -36.50
CA ASN A 387 -16.28 44.89 -36.83
C ASN A 387 -16.37 46.04 -37.85
N GLY A 388 -15.30 46.83 -37.97
CA GLY A 388 -15.23 47.98 -38.88
C GLY A 388 -15.40 47.66 -40.38
N ASP A 389 -15.34 46.38 -40.75
CA ASP A 389 -15.56 45.86 -42.10
C ASP A 389 -16.99 45.31 -42.34
N GLY A 390 -17.87 45.39 -41.33
CA GLY A 390 -19.26 44.90 -41.41
C GLY A 390 -19.45 43.43 -41.05
N THR A 391 -18.41 42.73 -40.60
CA THR A 391 -18.50 41.33 -40.13
C THR A 391 -18.95 41.23 -38.66
N GLU A 392 -19.68 40.19 -38.30
CA GLU A 392 -20.08 39.92 -36.90
C GLU A 392 -19.09 38.97 -36.19
N SER A 393 -18.58 39.38 -35.04
CA SER A 393 -17.76 38.59 -34.10
C SER A 393 -18.49 38.36 -32.77
N PHE A 394 -18.07 37.39 -31.96
CA PHE A 394 -18.65 37.11 -30.62
C PHE A 394 -17.70 37.55 -29.50
N LEU A 395 -18.24 37.98 -28.35
CA LEU A 395 -17.47 38.37 -27.17
C LEU A 395 -17.38 37.21 -26.15
N PRO A 396 -16.21 36.59 -25.93
CA PRO A 396 -16.05 35.56 -24.91
C PRO A 396 -16.43 36.09 -23.52
N ASN A 397 -17.24 35.33 -22.77
CA ASN A 397 -17.66 35.69 -21.42
C ASN A 397 -17.21 34.67 -20.36
N ARG A 398 -17.33 35.04 -19.08
CA ARG A 398 -16.85 34.25 -17.93
C ARG A 398 -17.43 32.83 -17.81
N ASN A 399 -18.54 32.51 -18.47
CA ASN A 399 -19.21 31.21 -18.33
C ASN A 399 -18.34 30.05 -18.83
N ILE A 400 -17.35 30.31 -19.69
CA ILE A 400 -16.36 29.32 -20.12
C ILE A 400 -15.62 28.68 -18.93
N PHE A 401 -15.33 29.44 -17.87
CA PHE A 401 -14.65 28.93 -16.66
C PHE A 401 -15.58 28.07 -15.79
N MET A 402 -16.89 28.32 -15.80
CA MET A 402 -17.86 27.47 -15.10
C MET A 402 -18.07 26.14 -15.81
N ALA A 403 -18.09 26.14 -17.14
CA ALA A 403 -18.13 24.90 -17.92
C ALA A 403 -16.86 24.06 -17.71
N ALA A 404 -15.69 24.69 -17.72
CA ALA A 404 -14.42 24.05 -17.36
C ALA A 404 -14.44 23.47 -15.95
N LEU A 405 -14.95 24.21 -14.96
CA LEU A 405 -15.09 23.74 -13.58
C LEU A 405 -15.98 22.49 -13.48
N GLY A 406 -17.08 22.42 -14.25
CA GLY A 406 -17.94 21.24 -14.33
C GLY A 406 -17.18 19.99 -14.80
N ALA A 407 -16.36 20.11 -15.84
CA ALA A 407 -15.51 19.02 -16.31
C ALA A 407 -14.47 18.59 -15.26
N ALA A 408 -13.86 19.53 -14.53
CA ALA A 408 -12.93 19.24 -13.45
C ALA A 408 -13.60 18.50 -12.25
N VAL A 409 -14.86 18.79 -11.94
CA VAL A 409 -15.61 18.04 -10.92
C VAL A 409 -15.86 16.60 -11.35
N VAL A 410 -16.24 16.38 -12.61
CA VAL A 410 -16.40 15.03 -13.18
C VAL A 410 -15.08 14.24 -13.10
N LEU A 411 -13.96 14.89 -13.38
CA LEU A 411 -12.63 14.30 -13.25
C LEU A 411 -12.36 13.77 -11.83
N LEU A 412 -12.72 14.52 -10.78
CA LEU A 412 -12.54 14.06 -9.39
C LEU A 412 -13.35 12.79 -9.09
N VAL A 413 -14.56 12.67 -9.64
CA VAL A 413 -15.39 11.46 -9.50
C VAL A 413 -14.72 10.27 -10.20
N ILE A 414 -14.23 10.48 -11.42
CA ILE A 414 -13.51 9.45 -12.19
C ILE A 414 -12.26 8.99 -11.43
N LEU A 415 -11.43 9.91 -10.93
CA LEU A 415 -10.22 9.55 -10.17
C LEU A 415 -10.55 8.76 -8.90
N ASN A 416 -11.61 9.12 -8.17
CA ASN A 416 -12.06 8.35 -7.01
C ASN A 416 -12.46 6.91 -7.39
N ALA A 417 -13.14 6.73 -8.53
CA ALA A 417 -13.49 5.41 -9.04
C ALA A 417 -12.24 4.61 -9.42
N ILE A 418 -11.29 5.24 -10.11
CA ILE A 418 -10.00 4.64 -10.48
C ILE A 418 -9.26 4.15 -9.24
N PHE A 419 -9.07 5.00 -8.23
CA PHE A 419 -8.37 4.60 -7.01
C PHE A 419 -9.07 3.49 -6.23
N THR A 420 -10.40 3.45 -6.29
CA THR A 420 -11.18 2.37 -5.67
C THR A 420 -10.99 1.04 -6.40
N MET A 421 -10.87 1.05 -7.72
CA MET A 421 -10.59 -0.13 -8.54
C MET A 421 -9.16 -0.64 -8.29
N VAL A 422 -8.19 0.26 -8.35
CA VAL A 422 -6.74 0.00 -8.20
C VAL A 422 -6.40 -0.64 -6.87
N ARG A 423 -7.03 -0.20 -5.77
CA ARG A 423 -6.81 -0.77 -4.43
C ARG A 423 -7.19 -2.25 -4.32
N ARG A 424 -7.95 -2.79 -5.28
CA ARG A 424 -8.40 -4.20 -5.26
C ARG A 424 -7.48 -5.14 -6.03
N GLU A 425 -6.60 -4.63 -6.87
CA GLU A 425 -5.68 -5.47 -7.65
C GLU A 425 -4.51 -5.90 -6.76
N HIS A 426 -4.25 -7.20 -6.74
CA HIS A 426 -3.22 -7.80 -5.90
C HIS A 426 -2.63 -9.03 -6.58
N ARG A 427 -1.38 -9.35 -6.26
CA ARG A 427 -0.71 -10.57 -6.70
C ARG A 427 -1.08 -11.72 -5.77
N ILE A 428 -1.13 -12.92 -6.35
CA ILE A 428 -1.16 -14.17 -5.60
C ILE A 428 0.29 -14.55 -5.29
N LEU A 429 0.61 -14.71 -4.01
CA LEU A 429 1.95 -14.93 -3.51
C LEU A 429 1.97 -16.22 -2.66
N PRO A 430 1.98 -17.41 -3.26
CA PRO A 430 1.94 -18.66 -2.51
C PRO A 430 3.27 -18.91 -1.78
N THR A 431 3.20 -19.51 -0.59
CA THR A 431 4.38 -20.01 0.12
C THR A 431 4.70 -21.44 -0.32
N GLU A 432 6.00 -21.79 -0.38
CA GLU A 432 6.47 -23.14 -0.75
C GLU A 432 6.45 -24.10 0.46
N LEU A 433 6.11 -23.61 1.66
CA LEU A 433 6.18 -24.34 2.93
C LEU A 433 5.01 -25.32 3.14
N GLY A 434 4.10 -25.43 2.16
CA GLY A 434 2.90 -26.27 2.18
C GLY A 434 2.89 -27.41 1.16
N ASP A 435 3.89 -27.51 0.29
CA ASP A 435 3.85 -28.43 -0.84
C ASP A 435 3.88 -29.90 -0.38
N GLY A 436 2.97 -30.71 -0.93
CA GLY A 436 2.91 -32.16 -0.68
C GLY A 436 2.16 -32.60 0.59
N LEU A 437 1.47 -31.70 1.30
CA LEU A 437 0.65 -32.05 2.47
C LEU A 437 -0.76 -32.50 2.09
N GLU A 438 -1.15 -33.72 2.47
CA GLU A 438 -2.52 -34.23 2.28
C GLU A 438 -3.52 -33.65 3.29
N VAL A 439 -3.12 -33.52 4.57
CA VAL A 439 -3.94 -32.96 5.65
C VAL A 439 -3.15 -31.89 6.39
N PRO A 440 -3.61 -30.63 6.42
CA PRO A 440 -2.92 -29.55 7.12
C PRO A 440 -3.09 -29.67 8.64
N PHE A 441 -2.08 -29.27 9.40
CA PHE A 441 -2.08 -29.29 10.87
C PHE A 441 -2.53 -30.65 11.43
N SER A 442 -1.89 -31.72 10.97
CA SER A 442 -2.21 -33.10 11.35
C SER A 442 -1.56 -33.54 12.67
N GLY A 443 -0.82 -32.66 13.35
CA GLY A 443 -0.30 -32.90 14.69
C GLY A 443 -1.36 -32.76 15.78
N TYR A 444 -1.08 -33.27 16.98
CA TYR A 444 -2.00 -33.12 18.11
C TYR A 444 -2.10 -31.64 18.54
N PRO A 445 -3.30 -31.02 18.58
CA PRO A 445 -3.41 -29.56 18.71
C PRO A 445 -3.09 -28.95 20.08
N ARG A 446 -2.95 -29.77 21.14
CA ARG A 446 -2.71 -29.30 22.52
C ARG A 446 -1.43 -29.89 23.12
N PRO A 447 -0.25 -29.32 22.81
CA PRO A 447 1.04 -29.80 23.34
C PRO A 447 1.11 -29.87 24.87
N GLN A 448 0.32 -29.06 25.58
CA GLN A 448 0.25 -29.00 27.05
C GLN A 448 -0.70 -30.03 27.70
N LEU A 449 -1.36 -30.86 26.89
CA LEU A 449 -2.26 -31.90 27.38
C LEU A 449 -2.36 -33.05 26.36
N ARG A 450 -1.21 -33.57 25.97
CA ARG A 450 -1.09 -34.58 24.90
C ARG A 450 -1.67 -35.93 25.30
N ARG A 451 -2.45 -36.50 24.40
CA ARG A 451 -3.17 -37.78 24.56
C ARG A 451 -3.04 -38.62 23.31
N GLU A 452 -3.03 -39.94 23.45
CA GLU A 452 -3.03 -40.86 22.30
C GLU A 452 -4.41 -41.02 21.66
N GLY A 453 -5.47 -41.04 22.46
CA GLY A 453 -6.85 -41.29 22.00
C GLY A 453 -7.48 -40.07 21.34
N TRP A 454 -7.02 -39.70 20.15
CA TRP A 454 -7.54 -38.54 19.40
C TRP A 454 -7.69 -38.82 17.91
N TYR A 455 -8.48 -38.00 17.22
CA TYR A 455 -8.72 -38.11 15.78
C TYR A 455 -8.86 -36.73 15.13
N CYS A 456 -8.11 -36.49 14.05
CA CYS A 456 -8.11 -35.20 13.36
C CYS A 456 -9.30 -35.07 12.38
N LEU A 457 -10.00 -33.93 12.43
CA LEU A 457 -11.08 -33.58 11.51
C LEU A 457 -10.68 -32.43 10.56
N ASN A 458 -9.39 -32.20 10.35
CA ASN A 458 -8.89 -31.30 9.30
C ASN A 458 -8.96 -31.96 7.92
N GLY A 459 -8.81 -31.15 6.87
CA GLY A 459 -8.90 -31.56 5.46
C GLY A 459 -10.12 -30.95 4.76
N SER A 460 -10.50 -31.54 3.63
CA SER A 460 -11.64 -31.05 2.83
C SER A 460 -12.97 -31.33 3.52
N TRP A 461 -13.81 -30.29 3.63
CA TRP A 461 -15.20 -30.38 4.08
C TRP A 461 -16.15 -30.07 2.90
N ASP A 462 -17.43 -30.40 3.05
CA ASP A 462 -18.44 -30.13 2.03
C ASP A 462 -18.44 -28.66 1.60
N ASN A 463 -18.61 -28.44 0.29
CA ASN A 463 -18.34 -27.19 -0.45
C ASN A 463 -16.86 -26.94 -0.80
N GLY A 464 -15.98 -27.92 -0.58
CA GLY A 464 -14.58 -27.86 -1.00
C GLY A 464 -13.72 -26.90 -0.18
N ILE A 465 -14.14 -26.59 1.06
CA ILE A 465 -13.37 -25.74 1.98
C ILE A 465 -12.42 -26.63 2.77
N VAL A 466 -11.12 -26.36 2.67
CA VAL A 466 -10.09 -27.05 3.46
C VAL A 466 -9.99 -26.41 4.84
N VAL A 467 -10.41 -27.15 5.86
CA VAL A 467 -10.25 -26.79 7.28
C VAL A 467 -8.84 -27.21 7.73
N PRO A 468 -8.09 -26.35 8.44
CA PRO A 468 -8.56 -25.18 9.19
C PRO A 468 -8.32 -23.84 8.51
N TYR A 469 -8.27 -23.75 7.19
CA TYR A 469 -8.05 -22.45 6.56
C TYR A 469 -9.34 -21.65 6.46
N PRO A 470 -9.28 -20.32 6.70
CA PRO A 470 -10.46 -19.48 6.53
C PRO A 470 -10.85 -19.41 5.05
N PRO A 471 -12.14 -19.37 4.69
CA PRO A 471 -12.62 -19.43 3.31
C PRO A 471 -12.19 -18.22 2.44
N GLN A 472 -11.66 -17.16 3.06
CA GLN A 472 -11.05 -16.04 2.35
C GLN A 472 -9.65 -16.37 1.81
N SER A 473 -8.98 -17.38 2.38
CA SER A 473 -7.60 -17.71 2.04
C SER A 473 -7.49 -18.53 0.77
N LEU A 474 -6.34 -18.46 0.12
CA LEU A 474 -6.02 -19.25 -1.06
C LEU A 474 -5.99 -20.75 -0.73
N LEU A 475 -5.39 -21.10 0.42
CA LEU A 475 -5.22 -22.48 0.91
C LEU A 475 -6.55 -23.17 1.25
N SER A 476 -7.61 -22.41 1.56
CA SER A 476 -8.93 -23.00 1.81
C SER A 476 -9.56 -23.64 0.58
N GLY A 477 -9.08 -23.35 -0.63
CA GLY A 477 -9.69 -23.78 -1.89
C GLY A 477 -11.03 -23.09 -2.22
N TYR A 478 -11.61 -22.31 -1.29
CA TYR A 478 -12.88 -21.63 -1.51
C TYR A 478 -12.69 -20.41 -2.43
N ARG A 479 -13.39 -20.39 -3.57
CA ARG A 479 -13.29 -19.31 -4.58
C ARG A 479 -14.54 -18.44 -4.70
N LYS A 480 -15.58 -18.73 -3.91
CA LYS A 480 -16.83 -17.96 -3.92
C LYS A 480 -16.74 -16.78 -2.95
N ARG A 481 -17.61 -15.81 -3.12
CA ARG A 481 -17.72 -14.69 -2.18
C ARG A 481 -18.12 -15.20 -0.79
N VAL A 482 -17.33 -14.86 0.23
CA VAL A 482 -17.64 -15.20 1.62
C VAL A 482 -18.78 -14.30 2.12
N GLY A 483 -19.88 -14.93 2.53
CA GLY A 483 -21.06 -14.26 3.08
C GLY A 483 -20.99 -14.14 4.61
N ARG A 484 -22.03 -13.55 5.21
CA ARG A 484 -22.15 -13.44 6.69
C ARG A 484 -22.47 -14.77 7.38
N HIS A 485 -23.00 -15.72 6.63
CA HIS A 485 -23.39 -17.03 7.14
C HIS A 485 -22.68 -18.09 6.32
N LEU A 486 -22.07 -19.06 7.01
CA LEU A 486 -21.35 -20.18 6.44
C LEU A 486 -21.91 -21.47 7.03
N THR A 487 -21.89 -22.54 6.26
CA THR A 487 -22.28 -23.86 6.73
C THR A 487 -21.24 -24.86 6.26
N TYR A 488 -20.56 -25.47 7.22
CA TYR A 488 -19.61 -26.53 7.03
C TYR A 488 -20.31 -27.85 7.30
N ARG A 489 -20.05 -28.87 6.48
CA ARG A 489 -20.48 -30.25 6.76
C ARG A 489 -19.32 -31.20 6.52
N ARG A 490 -19.23 -32.25 7.34
CA ARG A 490 -18.25 -33.31 7.19
C ARG A 490 -18.82 -34.61 7.73
N SER A 491 -18.78 -35.64 6.88
CA SER A 491 -18.95 -37.01 7.34
C SER A 491 -17.64 -37.57 7.89
N PHE A 492 -17.71 -38.35 8.96
CA PHE A 492 -16.56 -39.08 9.49
C PHE A 492 -17.00 -40.43 10.07
N THR A 493 -16.10 -41.40 10.01
CA THR A 493 -16.27 -42.72 10.64
C THR A 493 -15.04 -42.97 11.51
N LEU A 494 -15.27 -43.39 12.75
CA LEU A 494 -14.19 -43.72 13.68
C LEU A 494 -13.87 -45.22 13.63
N PRO A 495 -12.62 -45.64 13.86
CA PRO A 495 -12.27 -47.05 13.99
C PRO A 495 -13.10 -47.74 15.08
N GLU A 496 -13.37 -49.04 14.89
CA GLU A 496 -14.03 -49.85 15.93
C GLU A 496 -13.22 -49.83 17.23
N GLY A 497 -13.89 -49.67 18.36
CA GLY A 497 -13.25 -49.57 19.67
C GLY A 497 -12.51 -48.25 19.94
N PHE A 498 -12.58 -47.26 19.05
CA PHE A 498 -11.93 -45.96 19.28
C PHE A 498 -12.50 -45.22 20.50
N VAL A 499 -13.83 -45.20 20.65
CA VAL A 499 -14.50 -44.52 21.77
C VAL A 499 -14.40 -45.39 23.03
N LYS A 500 -13.75 -44.85 24.07
CA LYS A 500 -13.65 -45.49 25.40
C LYS A 500 -14.97 -45.33 26.15
N ASP A 501 -15.10 -44.26 26.94
CA ASP A 501 -16.33 -43.95 27.66
C ASP A 501 -16.98 -42.67 27.14
N LYS A 502 -16.18 -41.67 26.81
CA LYS A 502 -16.63 -40.35 26.34
C LYS A 502 -15.91 -39.95 25.06
N LEU A 503 -16.64 -39.25 24.19
CA LEU A 503 -16.12 -38.64 22.98
C LEU A 503 -16.31 -37.12 23.06
N LEU A 504 -15.20 -36.38 23.05
CA LEU A 504 -15.18 -34.93 23.08
C LEU A 504 -14.87 -34.38 21.69
N LEU A 505 -15.66 -33.42 21.23
CA LEU A 505 -15.43 -32.67 19.99
C LEU A 505 -14.83 -31.31 20.32
N HIS A 506 -13.69 -31.00 19.71
CA HIS A 506 -12.91 -29.80 19.96
C HIS A 506 -12.80 -28.92 18.71
N PHE A 507 -12.81 -27.61 18.94
CA PHE A 507 -12.52 -26.57 17.96
C PHE A 507 -11.43 -25.66 18.53
N GLY A 508 -10.36 -25.41 17.76
CA GLY A 508 -9.32 -24.47 18.16
C GLY A 508 -9.81 -23.01 18.15
N ALA A 509 -10.52 -22.62 17.09
CA ALA A 509 -11.16 -21.31 16.96
C ALA A 509 -12.13 -21.26 15.77
N VAL A 510 -13.23 -20.53 15.91
CA VAL A 510 -14.23 -20.30 14.86
C VAL A 510 -14.68 -18.84 14.85
N ASP A 511 -14.36 -18.08 13.80
CA ASP A 511 -14.66 -16.65 13.69
C ASP A 511 -16.07 -16.45 13.06
N GLN A 512 -17.12 -15.99 13.75
CA GLN A 512 -17.18 -15.52 15.15
C GLN A 512 -18.22 -16.20 16.04
N LYS A 513 -19.27 -16.78 15.45
CA LYS A 513 -20.32 -17.48 16.21
C LYS A 513 -20.58 -18.82 15.57
N ALA A 514 -20.44 -19.89 16.32
CA ALA A 514 -20.63 -21.26 15.84
C ALA A 514 -21.87 -21.88 16.48
N GLN A 515 -22.65 -22.61 15.69
CA GLN A 515 -23.65 -23.57 16.15
C GLN A 515 -23.29 -24.95 15.60
N VAL A 516 -23.15 -25.92 16.49
CA VAL A 516 -22.64 -27.26 16.14
C VAL A 516 -23.77 -28.27 16.24
N PHE A 517 -23.89 -29.11 15.21
CA PHE A 517 -24.86 -30.19 15.12
C PHE A 517 -24.15 -31.48 14.75
N LEU A 518 -24.55 -32.59 15.35
CA LEU A 518 -24.08 -33.94 15.02
C LEU A 518 -25.30 -34.81 14.72
N ASN A 519 -25.33 -35.46 13.54
CA ASN A 519 -26.44 -36.31 13.10
C ASN A 519 -27.81 -35.61 13.21
N GLY A 520 -27.85 -34.32 12.87
CA GLY A 520 -29.05 -33.46 12.98
C GLY A 520 -29.37 -32.94 14.39
N GLN A 521 -28.75 -33.48 15.45
CA GLN A 521 -28.95 -33.01 16.82
C GLN A 521 -28.10 -31.78 17.12
N HIS A 522 -28.69 -30.74 17.74
CA HIS A 522 -27.95 -29.57 18.21
C HIS A 522 -27.11 -29.91 19.45
N ILE A 523 -25.79 -29.68 19.37
CA ILE A 523 -24.84 -29.99 20.44
C ILE A 523 -24.55 -28.76 21.29
N GLY A 524 -24.36 -27.60 20.68
CA GLY A 524 -23.96 -26.40 21.41
C GLY A 524 -23.68 -25.18 20.54
N SER A 525 -23.21 -24.10 21.17
CA SER A 525 -22.86 -22.86 20.49
C SER A 525 -21.70 -22.13 21.17
N HIS A 526 -20.92 -21.39 20.40
CA HIS A 526 -19.79 -20.59 20.87
C HIS A 526 -19.86 -19.16 20.29
N GLU A 527 -19.45 -18.16 21.07
CA GLU A 527 -19.32 -16.76 20.66
C GLU A 527 -17.90 -16.29 21.00
N GLY A 528 -17.10 -16.00 19.98
CA GLY A 528 -15.69 -15.65 20.12
C GLY A 528 -14.85 -16.22 18.98
N GLY A 529 -13.92 -15.42 18.44
CA GLY A 529 -13.19 -15.78 17.22
C GLY A 529 -11.80 -16.39 17.41
N TYR A 530 -11.26 -16.46 18.63
CA TYR A 530 -9.82 -16.73 18.87
C TYR A 530 -9.54 -17.78 19.94
N LEU A 531 -10.58 -18.35 20.54
CA LEU A 531 -10.46 -19.21 21.73
C LEU A 531 -11.01 -20.60 21.44
N ALA A 532 -10.38 -21.59 22.07
CA ALA A 532 -10.78 -22.98 21.93
C ALA A 532 -12.05 -23.29 22.73
N PHE A 533 -12.84 -24.24 22.24
CA PHE A 533 -14.01 -24.77 22.94
C PHE A 533 -14.26 -26.23 22.59
N SER A 534 -14.97 -26.94 23.45
CA SER A 534 -15.30 -28.35 23.24
C SER A 534 -16.70 -28.72 23.73
N PHE A 535 -17.20 -29.86 23.23
CA PHE A 535 -18.47 -30.45 23.62
C PHE A 535 -18.33 -31.95 23.84
N ASP A 536 -18.99 -32.49 24.86
CA ASP A 536 -19.21 -33.94 24.98
C ASP A 536 -20.32 -34.35 23.99
N ILE A 537 -19.94 -35.15 22.98
CA ILE A 537 -20.83 -35.62 21.92
C ILE A 537 -21.22 -37.09 22.08
N THR A 538 -20.85 -37.73 23.19
CA THR A 538 -21.00 -39.18 23.42
C THR A 538 -22.43 -39.67 23.16
N LYS A 539 -23.44 -38.90 23.58
CA LYS A 539 -24.87 -39.28 23.43
C LYS A 539 -25.41 -39.12 22.00
N ALA A 540 -24.81 -38.25 21.19
CA ALA A 540 -25.25 -37.95 19.83
C ALA A 540 -24.46 -38.72 18.77
N PHE A 541 -23.31 -39.28 19.16
CA PHE A 541 -22.49 -40.14 18.33
C PHE A 541 -23.18 -41.48 18.06
N GLN A 542 -23.01 -42.00 16.85
CA GLN A 542 -23.50 -43.32 16.45
C GLN A 542 -22.37 -44.17 15.87
N SER A 543 -22.48 -45.49 15.97
CA SER A 543 -21.56 -46.41 15.30
C SER A 543 -21.68 -46.28 13.78
N GLY A 544 -20.54 -46.24 13.08
CA GLY A 544 -20.48 -46.03 11.63
C GLY A 544 -20.31 -44.54 11.26
N GLU A 545 -20.95 -44.14 10.17
CA GLU A 545 -20.83 -42.78 9.63
C GLU A 545 -21.60 -41.76 10.49
N ASN A 546 -20.96 -40.63 10.78
CA ASN A 546 -21.54 -39.50 11.51
C ASN A 546 -21.43 -38.23 10.66
N GLU A 547 -22.49 -37.41 10.64
CA GLU A 547 -22.49 -36.10 9.97
C GLU A 547 -22.30 -34.97 11.00
N LEU A 548 -21.20 -34.23 10.88
CA LEU A 548 -20.94 -33.00 11.62
C LEU A 548 -21.33 -31.78 10.78
N VAL A 549 -22.21 -30.94 11.30
CA VAL A 549 -22.60 -29.67 10.67
C VAL A 549 -22.28 -28.50 11.58
N VAL A 550 -21.53 -27.52 11.06
CA VAL A 550 -21.18 -26.29 11.78
C VAL A 550 -21.72 -25.09 11.03
N LYS A 551 -22.67 -24.38 11.64
CA LYS A 551 -23.21 -23.12 11.10
C LYS A 551 -22.45 -21.96 11.75
N VAL A 552 -21.79 -21.16 10.92
CA VAL A 552 -20.99 -20.01 11.38
C VAL A 552 -21.62 -18.71 10.94
N THR A 553 -21.71 -17.74 11.86
CA THR A 553 -22.14 -16.38 11.55
C THR A 553 -21.03 -15.40 11.90
N ASP A 554 -20.63 -14.61 10.92
CA ASP A 554 -19.71 -13.50 11.11
C ASP A 554 -20.24 -12.23 10.45
N THR A 555 -20.20 -11.14 11.22
CA THR A 555 -20.67 -9.83 10.80
C THR A 555 -19.56 -8.79 10.84
N LEU A 556 -18.36 -9.16 11.28
CA LEU A 556 -17.24 -8.28 11.60
C LEU A 556 -17.68 -7.15 12.54
N SER A 557 -18.37 -7.52 13.61
CA SER A 557 -18.95 -6.57 14.57
C SER A 557 -17.88 -6.04 15.50
N SER A 558 -17.84 -4.72 15.70
CA SER A 558 -16.96 -4.09 16.70
C SER A 558 -17.29 -4.47 18.16
N LEU A 559 -18.36 -5.24 18.38
CA LEU A 559 -18.71 -5.80 19.69
C LEU A 559 -17.75 -6.91 20.12
N LEU A 560 -17.33 -7.74 19.16
CA LEU A 560 -16.46 -8.89 19.38
C LEU A 560 -15.01 -8.51 19.03
N PRO A 561 -14.02 -9.20 19.60
CA PRO A 561 -12.61 -9.03 19.19
C PRO A 561 -12.42 -9.32 17.71
N TYR A 562 -11.68 -8.47 17.01
CA TYR A 562 -11.44 -8.63 15.56
C TYR A 562 -10.02 -8.22 15.13
N GLY A 563 -9.17 -7.72 16.04
CA GLY A 563 -7.79 -7.36 15.72
C GLY A 563 -7.70 -6.36 14.55
N LYS A 564 -6.83 -6.62 13.57
CA LYS A 564 -6.64 -5.78 12.36
C LYS A 564 -7.60 -6.09 11.19
N GLN A 565 -8.64 -6.90 11.38
CA GLN A 565 -9.54 -7.30 10.30
C GLN A 565 -10.43 -6.15 9.79
N ARG A 566 -10.56 -5.96 8.47
CA ARG A 566 -11.48 -4.96 7.89
C ARG A 566 -12.05 -5.35 6.52
N ARG A 567 -13.38 -5.29 6.37
CA ARG A 567 -14.08 -5.56 5.09
C ARG A 567 -13.52 -4.81 3.88
N LYS A 568 -13.11 -3.57 4.07
CA LYS A 568 -12.37 -2.78 3.08
C LYS A 568 -10.94 -2.67 3.59
N ARG A 569 -10.12 -3.66 3.24
CA ARG A 569 -8.70 -3.71 3.61
C ARG A 569 -7.92 -2.51 3.08
N GLY A 570 -6.79 -2.27 3.71
CA GLY A 570 -5.67 -1.49 3.23
C GLY A 570 -5.15 -0.46 4.22
N GLU A 571 -3.98 0.09 3.92
CA GLU A 571 -3.07 0.63 4.95
C GLU A 571 -2.77 -0.47 5.98
N MET A 572 -2.77 -0.16 7.27
CA MET A 572 -2.53 -1.10 8.38
C MET A 572 -3.72 -2.01 8.76
N TRP A 573 -4.71 -2.20 7.86
CA TRP A 573 -5.89 -3.03 8.11
C TRP A 573 -6.00 -4.12 7.04
N TYR A 574 -6.19 -5.37 7.43
CA TYR A 574 -6.00 -6.52 6.54
C TYR A 574 -7.30 -7.24 6.20
N THR A 575 -7.20 -8.23 5.30
CA THR A 575 -8.33 -9.10 4.91
C THR A 575 -8.98 -9.75 6.13
N PRO A 576 -10.32 -9.69 6.26
CA PRO A 576 -11.03 -10.32 7.36
C PRO A 576 -11.10 -11.85 7.18
N VAL A 577 -11.15 -12.56 8.30
CA VAL A 577 -11.31 -14.00 8.41
C VAL A 577 -12.72 -14.31 8.92
N SER A 578 -13.27 -15.43 8.49
CA SER A 578 -14.54 -15.96 9.02
C SER A 578 -14.47 -17.50 9.03
N GLY A 579 -15.40 -18.16 9.70
CA GLY A 579 -15.48 -19.61 9.67
C GLY A 579 -14.47 -20.29 10.59
N ILE A 580 -14.26 -21.59 10.36
CA ILE A 580 -13.33 -22.41 11.14
C ILE A 580 -11.92 -22.10 10.65
N TRP A 581 -11.08 -21.51 11.52
CA TRP A 581 -9.73 -21.11 11.15
C TRP A 581 -8.62 -21.74 12.01
N GLN A 582 -8.96 -22.65 12.93
CA GLN A 582 -8.00 -23.54 13.61
C GLN A 582 -8.53 -24.98 13.64
N THR A 583 -7.67 -25.93 14.02
CA THR A 583 -7.94 -27.38 13.95
C THR A 583 -9.25 -27.79 14.60
N VAL A 584 -9.92 -28.77 13.98
CA VAL A 584 -11.07 -29.49 14.55
C VAL A 584 -10.62 -30.92 14.82
N TRP A 585 -10.90 -31.44 16.02
CA TRP A 585 -10.49 -32.80 16.37
C TRP A 585 -11.42 -33.43 17.40
N LEU A 586 -11.28 -34.74 17.57
CA LEU A 586 -11.99 -35.55 18.55
C LEU A 586 -11.03 -36.11 19.57
N GLU A 587 -11.49 -36.31 20.81
CA GLU A 587 -10.76 -37.00 21.86
C GLU A 587 -11.64 -38.08 22.49
N SER A 588 -11.10 -39.29 22.56
CA SER A 588 -11.68 -40.43 23.24
C SER A 588 -11.07 -40.55 24.64
N VAL A 589 -11.89 -40.34 25.65
CA VAL A 589 -11.45 -40.29 27.05
C VAL A 589 -12.25 -41.27 27.91
N PRO A 590 -11.68 -41.79 29.01
CA PRO A 590 -12.43 -42.56 29.98
C PRO A 590 -13.40 -41.66 30.77
N ARG A 591 -14.25 -42.26 31.60
CA ARG A 591 -15.22 -41.54 32.43
C ARG A 591 -14.55 -40.52 33.36
N ASP A 592 -13.50 -40.95 34.02
CA ASP A 592 -12.68 -40.20 34.99
C ASP A 592 -11.35 -39.81 34.34
N TYR A 593 -11.38 -38.82 33.46
CA TYR A 593 -10.23 -38.37 32.69
C TYR A 593 -9.60 -37.10 33.28
N ILE A 594 -8.35 -36.83 32.88
CA ILE A 594 -7.60 -35.62 33.26
C ILE A 594 -8.09 -34.42 32.44
N GLU A 595 -8.98 -33.62 33.01
CA GLU A 595 -9.63 -32.50 32.33
C GLU A 595 -8.68 -31.34 32.00
N GLY A 596 -7.61 -31.17 32.77
CA GLY A 596 -6.58 -30.18 32.48
C GLY A 596 -5.51 -30.06 33.53
N LEU A 597 -4.45 -29.33 33.17
CA LEU A 597 -3.27 -29.10 33.99
C LEU A 597 -3.04 -27.60 34.15
N LYS A 598 -2.68 -27.18 35.35
CA LYS A 598 -2.09 -25.85 35.59
C LYS A 598 -0.71 -26.05 36.20
N ILE A 599 0.28 -25.50 35.52
CA ILE A 599 1.70 -25.79 35.74
C ILE A 599 2.39 -24.49 36.13
N THR A 600 2.87 -24.40 37.36
CA THR A 600 3.54 -23.20 37.89
C THR A 600 4.96 -23.58 38.32
N PRO A 601 5.96 -23.43 37.44
CA PRO A 601 7.36 -23.68 37.76
C PRO A 601 8.01 -22.48 38.46
N ASP A 602 9.10 -22.75 39.18
CA ASP A 602 10.09 -21.75 39.60
C ASP A 602 11.50 -22.22 39.20
N LEU A 603 12.53 -21.86 39.96
CA LEU A 603 13.92 -22.23 39.66
C LEU A 603 14.32 -23.60 40.22
N THR A 604 13.63 -24.13 41.23
CA THR A 604 13.99 -25.40 41.89
C THR A 604 13.05 -26.54 41.51
N GLY A 605 11.82 -26.23 41.07
CA GLY A 605 10.85 -27.26 40.76
C GLY A 605 9.52 -26.73 40.21
N VAL A 606 8.47 -27.53 40.36
CA VAL A 606 7.17 -27.27 39.76
C VAL A 606 6.01 -27.57 40.71
N LEU A 607 5.04 -26.66 40.76
CA LEU A 607 3.71 -26.90 41.32
C LEU A 607 2.77 -27.35 40.19
N LEU A 608 2.22 -28.55 40.31
CA LEU A 608 1.25 -29.10 39.36
C LEU A 608 -0.11 -29.16 40.02
N GLU A 609 -1.10 -28.48 39.43
CA GLU A 609 -2.51 -28.59 39.77
C GLU A 609 -3.21 -29.42 38.67
N VAL A 610 -3.71 -30.59 39.03
CA VAL A 610 -4.33 -31.56 38.11
C VAL A 610 -5.84 -31.57 38.35
N ARG A 611 -6.60 -31.20 37.32
CA ARG A 611 -8.08 -31.31 37.34
C ARG A 611 -8.47 -32.70 36.85
N THR A 612 -8.89 -33.56 37.77
CA THR A 612 -9.38 -34.90 37.47
C THR A 612 -10.38 -35.34 38.54
N GLN A 613 -11.26 -36.27 38.20
CA GLN A 613 -12.16 -36.95 39.15
C GLN A 613 -11.52 -38.20 39.77
N ALA A 614 -10.38 -38.65 39.25
CA ALA A 614 -9.62 -39.75 39.81
C ALA A 614 -9.14 -39.41 41.23
N LYS A 615 -9.31 -40.35 42.16
CA LYS A 615 -8.89 -40.19 43.58
C LYS A 615 -7.37 -40.19 43.76
N GLU A 616 -6.67 -40.83 42.83
CA GLU A 616 -5.22 -41.01 42.87
C GLU A 616 -4.67 -40.97 41.45
N TYR A 617 -3.49 -40.36 41.31
CA TYR A 617 -2.73 -40.34 40.07
C TYR A 617 -1.23 -40.35 40.35
N GLU A 618 -0.45 -40.80 39.37
CA GLU A 618 1.00 -40.78 39.36
C GLU A 618 1.49 -39.63 38.45
N VAL A 619 2.47 -38.87 38.93
CA VAL A 619 3.24 -37.92 38.13
C VAL A 619 4.63 -38.50 37.91
N ILE A 620 5.07 -38.54 36.65
CA ILE A 620 6.40 -39.00 36.24
C ILE A 620 7.08 -37.84 35.50
N ILE A 621 8.10 -37.23 36.10
CA ILE A 621 8.92 -36.20 35.45
C ILE A 621 10.19 -36.85 34.90
N HIS A 622 10.48 -36.62 33.62
CA HIS A 622 11.70 -37.07 32.96
C HIS A 622 12.79 -36.01 33.15
N ALA A 623 13.55 -36.10 34.24
CA ALA A 623 14.68 -35.22 34.51
C ALA A 623 16.00 -35.80 33.92
N PRO A 624 17.03 -34.97 33.68
CA PRO A 624 18.27 -35.41 33.03
C PRO A 624 18.96 -36.61 33.68
N GLU A 625 18.96 -36.68 35.01
CA GLU A 625 19.66 -37.72 35.76
C GLU A 625 18.81 -38.97 36.02
N LYS A 626 17.49 -38.79 36.19
CA LYS A 626 16.55 -39.88 36.48
C LYS A 626 15.09 -39.45 36.33
N ASP A 627 14.22 -40.44 36.19
CA ASP A 627 12.78 -40.23 36.33
C ASP A 627 12.40 -39.99 37.80
N ILE A 628 11.61 -38.95 38.05
CA ILE A 628 11.02 -38.65 39.35
C ILE A 628 9.56 -39.11 39.33
N ARG A 629 9.19 -40.00 40.25
CA ARG A 629 7.83 -40.55 40.35
C ARG A 629 7.15 -40.17 41.66
N ARG A 630 5.93 -39.66 41.58
CA ARG A 630 5.14 -39.24 42.74
C ARG A 630 3.69 -39.67 42.60
N THR A 631 3.20 -40.44 43.56
CA THR A 631 1.78 -40.76 43.71
C THR A 631 1.08 -39.66 44.51
N VAL A 632 -0.06 -39.19 44.03
CA VAL A 632 -0.77 -38.03 44.56
C VAL A 632 -2.24 -38.37 44.76
N THR A 633 -2.77 -38.04 45.94
CA THR A 633 -4.18 -38.26 46.32
C THR A 633 -5.00 -36.96 46.44
N GLY A 634 -4.38 -35.81 46.19
CA GLY A 634 -5.01 -34.49 46.13
C GLY A 634 -5.03 -33.92 44.71
N GLN A 635 -5.49 -32.66 44.55
CA GLN A 635 -5.52 -31.99 43.24
C GLN A 635 -4.24 -31.22 42.90
N SER A 636 -3.28 -31.14 43.82
CA SER A 636 -2.05 -30.39 43.64
C SER A 636 -0.87 -31.10 44.26
N VAL A 637 0.29 -31.03 43.59
CA VAL A 637 1.57 -31.54 44.11
C VAL A 637 2.70 -30.57 43.78
N ARG A 638 3.56 -30.30 44.75
CA ARG A 638 4.83 -29.60 44.55
C ARG A 638 5.95 -30.61 44.48
N ILE A 639 6.75 -30.57 43.42
CA ILE A 639 7.91 -31.43 43.23
C ILE A 639 9.14 -30.52 43.11
N ASP A 640 10.07 -30.66 44.04
CA ASP A 640 11.33 -29.91 44.08
C ASP A 640 12.46 -30.79 43.55
N LEU A 641 13.07 -30.43 42.42
CA LEU A 641 14.01 -31.31 41.72
C LEU A 641 15.31 -31.51 42.51
N GLU A 642 15.75 -30.50 43.27
CA GLU A 642 16.96 -30.60 44.08
C GLU A 642 16.78 -31.61 45.23
N GLN A 643 15.60 -31.57 45.88
CA GLN A 643 15.25 -32.54 46.93
C GLN A 643 15.10 -33.96 46.37
N GLU A 644 14.76 -34.08 45.09
CA GLU A 644 14.75 -35.36 44.39
C GLU A 644 16.15 -35.79 43.94
N GLY A 645 17.21 -35.00 44.16
CA GLY A 645 18.58 -35.33 43.76
C GLY A 645 18.85 -35.15 42.27
N CYS A 646 18.11 -34.25 41.61
CA CYS A 646 18.32 -33.82 40.23
C CYS A 646 18.80 -32.36 40.20
N SER A 647 19.63 -32.02 39.22
CA SER A 647 20.14 -30.65 39.07
C SER A 647 19.16 -29.83 38.20
N PRO A 648 18.57 -28.73 38.71
CA PRO A 648 17.68 -27.90 37.91
C PRO A 648 18.39 -27.24 36.72
N VAL A 649 17.82 -27.40 35.53
CA VAL A 649 18.25 -26.74 34.29
C VAL A 649 17.22 -25.69 33.94
N CYS A 650 17.59 -24.42 34.12
CA CYS A 650 16.69 -23.30 33.86
C CYS A 650 16.54 -23.02 32.35
N TRP A 651 15.33 -22.67 31.95
CA TRP A 651 15.02 -22.28 30.59
C TRP A 651 15.45 -20.83 30.32
N THR A 652 16.12 -20.63 29.19
CA THR A 652 16.46 -19.32 28.63
C THR A 652 16.38 -19.35 27.10
N PRO A 653 16.36 -18.20 26.41
CA PRO A 653 16.42 -18.18 24.94
C PRO A 653 17.64 -18.88 24.32
N LYS A 654 18.75 -18.99 25.08
CA LYS A 654 19.97 -19.69 24.67
C LYS A 654 19.99 -21.17 25.08
N GLN A 655 19.29 -21.52 26.15
CA GLN A 655 19.16 -22.88 26.69
C GLN A 655 17.68 -23.20 26.93
N PRO A 656 16.90 -23.51 25.88
CA PRO A 656 15.45 -23.72 25.99
C PRO A 656 15.11 -25.14 26.48
N PHE A 657 15.59 -25.49 27.68
CA PHE A 657 15.38 -26.82 28.25
C PHE A 657 13.93 -27.00 28.72
N LEU A 658 13.27 -28.07 28.26
CA LEU A 658 11.91 -28.45 28.64
C LEU A 658 11.94 -29.78 29.39
N TYR A 659 11.28 -29.84 30.53
CA TYR A 659 11.04 -31.07 31.27
C TYR A 659 9.75 -31.70 30.76
N GLU A 660 9.85 -32.87 30.15
CA GLU A 660 8.69 -33.67 29.79
C GLU A 660 8.18 -34.42 31.03
N PHE A 661 6.87 -34.54 31.17
CA PHE A 661 6.27 -35.31 32.24
C PHE A 661 4.96 -35.97 31.81
N THR A 662 4.64 -37.05 32.50
CA THR A 662 3.41 -37.82 32.34
C THR A 662 2.56 -37.72 33.59
N VAL A 663 1.25 -37.51 33.44
CA VAL A 663 0.27 -37.71 34.51
C VAL A 663 -0.58 -38.91 34.15
N ARG A 664 -0.58 -39.91 35.02
CA ARG A 664 -1.26 -41.20 34.82
C ARG A 664 -2.24 -41.47 35.94
N THR A 665 -3.49 -41.73 35.59
CA THR A 665 -4.49 -42.32 36.49
C THR A 665 -4.60 -43.82 36.17
N HIS A 666 -5.47 -44.55 36.88
CA HIS A 666 -5.75 -45.95 36.54
C HIS A 666 -6.33 -46.13 35.11
N THR A 667 -7.05 -45.13 34.58
CA THR A 667 -7.81 -45.26 33.32
C THR A 667 -7.37 -44.31 32.22
N ASP A 668 -6.58 -43.29 32.55
CA ASP A 668 -6.20 -42.18 31.68
C ASP A 668 -4.72 -41.83 31.80
N GLN A 669 -4.14 -41.31 30.72
CA GLN A 669 -2.77 -40.82 30.69
C GLN A 669 -2.68 -39.58 29.81
N VAL A 670 -1.97 -38.56 30.29
CA VAL A 670 -1.59 -37.39 29.50
C VAL A 670 -0.10 -37.11 29.61
N GLU A 671 0.48 -36.61 28.53
CA GLU A 671 1.84 -36.08 28.46
C GLU A 671 1.78 -34.56 28.41
N SER A 672 2.74 -33.90 29.04
CA SER A 672 2.89 -32.45 29.01
C SER A 672 4.35 -32.08 29.23
N TYR A 673 4.66 -30.79 29.21
CA TYR A 673 6.00 -30.29 29.52
C TYR A 673 5.92 -29.04 30.41
N PHE A 674 7.04 -28.71 31.03
CA PHE A 674 7.24 -27.44 31.73
C PHE A 674 8.68 -26.96 31.56
N ALA A 675 8.96 -25.73 31.99
CA ALA A 675 10.31 -25.19 31.97
C ALA A 675 10.56 -24.37 33.24
N LEU A 676 11.72 -24.57 33.85
CA LEU A 676 12.10 -23.87 35.07
C LEU A 676 12.53 -22.45 34.72
N ARG A 677 11.68 -21.46 35.00
CA ARG A 677 12.00 -20.06 34.77
C ARG A 677 11.16 -19.12 35.62
N THR A 678 11.76 -18.01 36.01
CA THR A 678 11.08 -16.89 36.70
C THR A 678 11.20 -15.61 35.90
N VAL A 679 10.15 -14.79 35.94
CA VAL A 679 10.13 -13.45 35.35
C VAL A 679 9.73 -12.48 36.45
N ASP A 680 10.57 -11.49 36.70
CA ASP A 680 10.33 -10.50 37.73
C ASP A 680 10.97 -9.15 37.36
N ILE A 681 10.65 -8.11 38.13
CA ILE A 681 11.24 -6.78 37.97
C ILE A 681 12.12 -6.52 39.20
N ARG A 682 13.39 -6.17 38.97
CA ARG A 682 14.35 -5.82 40.04
C ARG A 682 14.95 -4.46 39.82
N LEU A 683 15.39 -3.85 40.92
CA LEU A 683 16.24 -2.68 40.86
C LEU A 683 17.67 -3.12 40.55
N VAL A 684 18.20 -2.71 39.39
CA VAL A 684 19.58 -2.96 38.95
C VAL A 684 20.13 -1.66 38.38
N ASP A 685 21.28 -1.21 38.88
CA ASP A 685 21.88 0.09 38.52
C ASP A 685 20.89 1.26 38.71
N GLU A 686 20.23 1.29 39.87
CA GLU A 686 19.21 2.30 40.24
C GLU A 686 17.99 2.39 39.30
N LYS A 687 17.84 1.45 38.35
CA LYS A 687 16.72 1.37 37.41
C LYS A 687 15.92 0.09 37.62
N GLN A 688 14.61 0.16 37.45
CA GLN A 688 13.77 -1.03 37.39
C GLN A 688 14.05 -1.76 36.08
N ARG A 689 14.49 -3.02 36.15
CA ARG A 689 14.83 -3.88 35.00
C ARG A 689 13.98 -5.13 34.99
N ILE A 690 13.64 -5.59 33.79
CA ILE A 690 13.01 -6.90 33.59
C ILE A 690 14.10 -7.97 33.73
N CYS A 691 13.85 -8.96 34.58
CA CYS A 691 14.76 -10.06 34.84
C CYS A 691 14.16 -11.40 34.44
N LEU A 692 14.98 -12.26 33.83
CA LEU A 692 14.70 -13.68 33.61
C LEU A 692 15.66 -14.48 34.50
N ASN A 693 15.11 -15.35 35.35
CA ASN A 693 15.89 -16.16 36.30
C ASN A 693 16.78 -15.29 37.21
N GLY A 694 16.26 -14.14 37.63
CA GLY A 694 16.93 -13.16 38.47
C GLY A 694 18.04 -12.33 37.80
N LYS A 695 18.30 -12.51 36.50
CA LYS A 695 19.28 -11.73 35.74
C LYS A 695 18.57 -10.76 34.78
N PRO A 696 19.00 -9.50 34.63
CA PRO A 696 18.46 -8.59 33.64
C PRO A 696 18.48 -9.20 32.24
N ILE A 697 17.38 -9.04 31.51
CA ILE A 697 17.28 -9.47 30.12
C ILE A 697 16.77 -8.33 29.26
N PHE A 698 17.44 -8.10 28.12
CA PHE A 698 16.95 -7.17 27.11
C PHE A 698 16.02 -7.90 26.14
N LEU A 699 14.79 -7.41 26.01
CA LEU A 699 13.80 -7.93 25.08
C LEU A 699 14.04 -7.33 23.69
N HIS A 700 14.97 -7.93 22.93
CA HIS A 700 15.22 -7.53 21.54
C HIS A 700 14.21 -8.25 20.64
N GLY A 701 13.14 -7.56 20.29
CA GLY A 701 11.99 -8.18 19.65
C GLY A 701 11.55 -7.58 18.33
N ILE A 702 10.64 -8.31 17.70
CA ILE A 702 10.00 -7.94 16.45
C ILE A 702 8.50 -8.17 16.53
N LEU A 703 7.74 -7.28 15.89
CA LEU A 703 6.29 -7.37 15.84
C LEU A 703 5.84 -8.38 14.79
N ASP A 704 4.97 -9.29 15.20
CA ASP A 704 4.42 -10.35 14.35
C ASP A 704 2.88 -10.22 14.29
N GLN A 705 2.38 -9.86 13.11
CA GLN A 705 0.94 -9.72 12.84
C GLN A 705 0.20 -11.07 12.79
N GLY A 706 0.92 -12.17 12.57
CA GLY A 706 0.33 -13.48 12.33
C GLY A 706 -0.47 -13.56 11.03
N TYR A 707 0.00 -12.87 9.97
CA TYR A 707 -0.61 -12.94 8.64
C TYR A 707 0.29 -13.62 7.60
N TYR A 708 -0.33 -14.48 6.78
CA TYR A 708 0.32 -15.26 5.72
C TYR A 708 -0.34 -15.01 4.37
N SER A 709 0.45 -14.98 3.29
CA SER A 709 0.00 -14.56 1.96
C SER A 709 -1.01 -15.50 1.30
N ASP A 710 -1.01 -16.76 1.69
CA ASP A 710 -1.85 -17.83 1.15
C ASP A 710 -2.89 -18.36 2.15
N GLY A 711 -2.55 -18.44 3.44
CA GLY A 711 -3.44 -18.90 4.50
C GLY A 711 -4.13 -17.80 5.32
N ILE A 712 -3.77 -16.53 5.12
CA ILE A 712 -4.23 -15.33 5.86
C ILE A 712 -3.91 -15.41 7.34
N TYR A 713 -4.56 -16.27 8.13
CA TYR A 713 -4.31 -16.42 9.57
C TYR A 713 -3.43 -17.60 9.95
N LEU A 714 -3.23 -18.54 9.05
CA LEU A 714 -2.37 -19.70 9.31
C LEU A 714 -1.30 -19.77 8.24
N PRO A 715 -0.07 -20.20 8.59
CA PRO A 715 0.85 -20.71 7.58
C PRO A 715 0.27 -21.98 6.94
N ALA A 716 0.88 -22.44 5.85
CA ALA A 716 0.49 -23.70 5.23
C ALA A 716 0.67 -24.93 6.16
N SER A 717 1.61 -24.87 7.10
CA SER A 717 1.75 -25.87 8.16
C SER A 717 2.51 -25.29 9.35
N GLU A 718 2.66 -26.06 10.42
CA GLU A 718 3.48 -25.71 11.59
C GLU A 718 4.91 -25.30 11.21
N LYS A 719 5.44 -25.80 10.08
CA LYS A 719 6.76 -25.41 9.55
C LYS A 719 6.87 -23.92 9.24
N GLY A 720 5.77 -23.25 8.91
CA GLY A 720 5.78 -21.80 8.69
C GLY A 720 6.05 -21.03 9.98
N TYR A 721 5.51 -21.49 11.11
CA TYR A 721 5.84 -20.91 12.42
C TYR A 721 7.30 -21.16 12.79
N GLU A 722 7.78 -22.39 12.58
CA GLU A 722 9.18 -22.74 12.82
C GLU A 722 10.14 -21.87 11.98
N PHE A 723 9.84 -21.68 10.69
CA PHE A 723 10.59 -20.80 9.81
C PHE A 723 10.63 -19.36 10.32
N ASP A 724 9.46 -18.78 10.64
CA ASP A 724 9.37 -17.40 11.15
C ASP A 724 10.18 -17.26 12.46
N ILE A 725 10.11 -18.22 13.38
CA ILE A 725 10.86 -18.20 14.64
C ILE A 725 12.38 -18.29 14.39
N LEU A 726 12.83 -19.26 13.60
CA LEU A 726 14.26 -19.48 13.34
C LEU A 726 14.89 -18.31 12.60
N THR A 727 14.21 -17.78 11.57
CA THR A 727 14.73 -16.63 10.81
C THR A 727 14.84 -15.37 11.65
N MET A 728 13.92 -15.13 12.58
CA MET A 728 14.03 -14.00 13.50
C MET A 728 15.18 -14.20 14.51
N LYS A 729 15.42 -15.44 14.97
CA LYS A 729 16.61 -15.75 15.78
C LYS A 729 17.91 -15.52 14.99
N GLU A 730 17.95 -15.91 13.72
CA GLU A 730 19.10 -15.63 12.84
C GLU A 730 19.40 -14.14 12.71
N LEU A 731 18.37 -13.28 12.71
CA LEU A 731 18.53 -11.82 12.68
C LEU A 731 18.92 -11.20 14.04
N GLY A 732 19.05 -12.00 15.10
CA GLY A 732 19.46 -11.55 16.43
C GLY A 732 18.31 -11.25 17.40
N PHE A 733 17.05 -11.45 16.98
CA PHE A 733 15.90 -11.27 17.86
C PHE A 733 15.74 -12.44 18.82
N ASN A 734 15.35 -12.14 20.06
CA ASN A 734 15.06 -13.14 21.10
C ASN A 734 13.58 -13.11 21.54
N THR A 735 12.79 -12.19 20.99
CA THR A 735 11.41 -11.92 21.39
C THR A 735 10.50 -11.72 20.18
N LEU A 736 9.31 -12.33 20.20
CA LEU A 736 8.20 -12.03 19.28
C LEU A 736 7.07 -11.35 20.04
N ARG A 737 6.57 -10.23 19.52
CA ARG A 737 5.30 -9.65 19.99
C ARG A 737 4.17 -10.12 19.08
N LYS A 738 3.35 -11.04 19.57
CA LYS A 738 2.18 -11.53 18.83
C LYS A 738 1.07 -10.51 18.92
N HIS A 739 0.87 -9.79 17.82
CA HIS A 739 0.11 -8.55 17.81
C HIS A 739 -1.40 -8.78 17.65
N ILE A 740 -2.16 -8.39 18.68
CA ILE A 740 -3.62 -8.46 18.81
C ILE A 740 -4.29 -9.70 18.20
N LYS A 741 -3.66 -10.87 18.37
CA LYS A 741 -4.09 -12.18 17.86
C LYS A 741 -3.64 -13.28 18.82
N THR A 742 -4.39 -14.36 18.91
CA THR A 742 -3.99 -15.60 19.60
C THR A 742 -3.77 -16.70 18.57
N GLU A 743 -2.57 -17.27 18.52
CA GLU A 743 -2.23 -18.35 17.57
C GLU A 743 -2.69 -19.73 18.08
N PRO A 744 -2.66 -20.79 17.25
CA PRO A 744 -2.75 -22.16 17.73
C PRO A 744 -1.62 -22.48 18.72
N GLU A 745 -1.84 -23.39 19.67
CA GLU A 745 -0.85 -23.75 20.70
C GLU A 745 0.49 -24.25 20.13
N CYS A 746 0.50 -24.81 18.92
CA CYS A 746 1.73 -25.26 18.26
C CYS A 746 2.74 -24.11 18.03
N PHE A 747 2.27 -22.87 17.81
CA PHE A 747 3.14 -21.70 17.72
C PHE A 747 3.90 -21.47 19.04
N TYR A 748 3.18 -21.44 20.16
CA TYR A 748 3.78 -21.22 21.47
C TYR A 748 4.68 -22.39 21.89
N TYR A 749 4.29 -23.62 21.59
CA TYR A 749 5.15 -24.79 21.80
C TYR A 749 6.47 -24.70 21.01
N LEU A 750 6.42 -24.24 19.75
CA LEU A 750 7.64 -23.99 18.98
C LEU A 750 8.49 -22.88 19.59
N CYS A 751 7.88 -21.80 20.10
CA CYS A 751 8.61 -20.77 20.84
C CYS A 751 9.26 -21.31 22.12
N ASP A 752 8.56 -22.18 22.87
CA ASP A 752 9.07 -22.84 24.06
C ASP A 752 10.29 -23.71 23.74
N LYS A 753 10.17 -24.54 22.70
CA LYS A 753 11.20 -25.49 22.25
C LYS A 753 12.42 -24.80 21.63
N LEU A 754 12.19 -23.75 20.85
CA LEU A 754 13.25 -23.04 20.13
C LEU A 754 13.87 -21.91 20.94
N GLY A 755 13.34 -21.56 22.10
CA GLY A 755 13.87 -20.49 22.94
C GLY A 755 13.60 -19.10 22.37
N MET A 756 12.33 -18.78 22.13
CA MET A 756 11.86 -17.46 21.70
C MET A 756 10.90 -16.92 22.75
N LEU A 757 11.14 -15.72 23.29
CA LEU A 757 10.23 -15.07 24.23
C LEU A 757 9.00 -14.53 23.49
N VAL A 758 7.85 -14.50 24.16
CA VAL A 758 6.60 -14.03 23.59
C VAL A 758 5.97 -12.93 24.45
N LEU A 759 5.68 -11.80 23.81
CA LEU A 759 4.74 -10.77 24.26
C LEU A 759 3.39 -11.10 23.64
N GLN A 760 2.43 -11.51 24.46
CA GLN A 760 1.09 -11.87 24.00
C GLN A 760 0.12 -10.71 24.17
N ASP A 761 -0.36 -10.15 23.06
CA ASP A 761 -1.40 -9.13 23.10
C ASP A 761 -2.80 -9.76 23.20
N MET A 762 -3.69 -9.14 23.97
CA MET A 762 -5.11 -9.43 23.89
C MET A 762 -5.68 -8.89 22.58
N VAL A 763 -6.71 -9.55 22.06
CA VAL A 763 -7.32 -9.16 20.79
C VAL A 763 -8.22 -7.93 20.99
N ASN A 764 -7.83 -6.81 20.37
CA ASN A 764 -8.63 -5.59 20.44
C ASN A 764 -10.03 -5.75 19.79
N SER A 765 -10.98 -4.98 20.31
CA SER A 765 -12.35 -4.80 19.80
C SER A 765 -12.71 -3.31 19.78
N GLY A 766 -13.90 -2.92 19.32
CA GLY A 766 -14.36 -1.53 19.35
C GLY A 766 -14.16 -0.76 18.03
N ARG A 767 -14.28 0.57 18.07
CA ARG A 767 -14.15 1.41 16.85
C ARG A 767 -12.84 2.21 16.91
N TYR A 768 -12.03 2.03 15.88
CA TYR A 768 -10.84 2.83 15.62
C TYR A 768 -11.18 4.17 14.93
N SER A 769 -10.46 5.23 15.31
CA SER A 769 -10.53 6.56 14.73
C SER A 769 -9.12 7.09 14.49
N PHE A 770 -8.76 7.35 13.23
CA PHE A 770 -7.43 7.86 12.87
C PHE A 770 -7.06 9.15 13.61
N LEU A 771 -7.98 10.11 13.70
CA LEU A 771 -7.74 11.37 14.37
C LEU A 771 -7.44 11.17 15.87
N ARG A 772 -8.23 10.32 16.53
CA ARG A 772 -8.15 10.12 17.98
C ARG A 772 -7.04 9.18 18.39
N ASP A 773 -6.91 8.06 17.69
CA ASP A 773 -6.09 6.92 18.11
C ASP A 773 -4.70 6.94 17.45
N THR A 774 -4.46 7.82 16.46
CA THR A 774 -3.15 7.93 15.79
C THR A 774 -2.65 9.38 15.71
N ALA A 775 -3.43 10.30 15.13
CA ALA A 775 -2.96 11.66 14.89
C ALA A 775 -2.71 12.46 16.18
N LEU A 776 -3.67 12.46 17.12
CA LEU A 776 -3.53 13.16 18.40
C LEU A 776 -2.36 12.63 19.25
N PRO A 777 -2.21 11.31 19.47
CA PRO A 777 -1.05 10.76 20.18
C PRO A 777 0.28 11.09 19.51
N THR A 778 0.36 11.04 18.18
CA THR A 778 1.57 11.41 17.42
C THR A 778 1.97 12.87 17.64
N LEU A 779 1.00 13.75 17.90
CA LEU A 779 1.23 15.16 18.25
C LEU A 779 1.50 15.38 19.75
N GLY A 780 1.64 14.32 20.55
CA GLY A 780 1.92 14.37 21.98
C GLY A 780 0.67 14.41 22.88
N PHE A 781 -0.54 14.34 22.33
CA PHE A 781 -1.78 14.29 23.11
C PHE A 781 -2.09 12.85 23.55
N THR A 782 -1.37 12.37 24.56
CA THR A 782 -1.45 10.97 25.03
C THR A 782 -2.22 10.81 26.34
N HIS A 783 -2.79 11.87 26.90
CA HIS A 783 -3.44 11.87 28.23
C HIS A 783 -4.94 12.19 28.12
N PHE A 784 -5.75 11.17 27.81
CA PHE A 784 -7.21 11.27 27.94
C PHE A 784 -7.68 10.35 29.06
N GLY A 785 -8.43 10.87 30.02
CA GLY A 785 -8.92 10.08 31.14
C GLY A 785 -9.81 8.90 30.71
N ASN A 786 -9.60 7.74 31.33
CA ASN A 786 -10.31 6.46 31.12
C ASN A 786 -11.85 6.52 31.09
N LYS A 787 -12.47 7.60 31.58
CA LYS A 787 -13.93 7.76 31.71
C LYS A 787 -14.65 8.24 30.44
N ARG A 788 -13.95 8.62 29.36
CA ARG A 788 -14.57 9.27 28.19
C ARG A 788 -15.13 8.34 27.10
N HIS A 789 -14.84 7.04 27.13
CA HIS A 789 -15.42 6.11 26.15
C HIS A 789 -16.65 5.43 26.75
N MET A 790 -17.85 5.86 26.32
CA MET A 790 -19.10 5.14 26.60
C MET A 790 -19.10 3.77 25.90
N VAL A 791 -18.38 2.81 26.47
CA VAL A 791 -18.33 1.43 26.01
C VAL A 791 -19.49 0.66 26.63
N GLY A 792 -20.33 0.05 25.79
CA GLY A 792 -21.48 -0.71 26.25
C GLY A 792 -21.09 -1.91 27.13
N LYS A 793 -21.88 -2.17 28.19
CA LYS A 793 -21.63 -3.23 29.20
C LYS A 793 -21.34 -4.60 28.57
N ARG A 794 -22.08 -4.98 27.52
CA ARG A 794 -21.89 -6.26 26.82
C ARG A 794 -20.49 -6.40 26.21
N ARG A 795 -19.96 -5.34 25.58
CA ARG A 795 -18.60 -5.36 25.00
C ARG A 795 -17.56 -5.56 26.09
N LYS A 796 -17.71 -4.85 27.21
CA LYS A 796 -16.80 -4.95 28.35
C LYS A 796 -16.73 -6.38 28.88
N ALA A 797 -17.89 -7.00 29.10
CA ALA A 797 -17.99 -8.37 29.60
C ALA A 797 -17.38 -9.39 28.62
N ILE A 798 -17.61 -9.23 27.31
CA ILE A 798 -17.03 -10.13 26.30
C ILE A 798 -15.51 -10.00 26.27
N PHE A 799 -14.97 -8.79 26.24
CA PHE A 799 -13.52 -8.59 26.20
C PHE A 799 -12.84 -9.11 27.47
N GLU A 800 -13.41 -8.83 28.64
CA GLU A 800 -12.88 -9.35 29.91
C GLU A 800 -12.90 -10.88 29.93
N LYS A 801 -14.01 -11.50 29.53
CA LYS A 801 -14.11 -12.96 29.42
C LYS A 801 -13.04 -13.52 28.47
N HIS A 802 -12.89 -12.93 27.29
CA HIS A 802 -11.87 -13.34 26.32
C HIS A 802 -10.45 -13.23 26.89
N MET A 803 -10.14 -12.14 27.58
CA MET A 803 -8.84 -11.94 28.23
C MET A 803 -8.57 -13.04 29.27
N GLN A 804 -9.55 -13.34 30.12
CA GLN A 804 -9.44 -14.41 31.13
C GLN A 804 -9.24 -15.79 30.49
N GLU A 805 -9.99 -16.08 29.42
CA GLU A 805 -9.89 -17.35 28.69
C GLU A 805 -8.57 -17.48 27.93
N THR A 806 -8.04 -16.40 27.31
CA THR A 806 -6.71 -16.39 26.69
C THR A 806 -5.62 -16.71 27.71
N VAL A 807 -5.62 -16.04 28.87
CA VAL A 807 -4.64 -16.32 29.93
C VAL A 807 -4.76 -17.76 30.42
N SER A 808 -5.98 -18.26 30.60
CA SER A 808 -6.21 -19.64 31.06
C SER A 808 -5.75 -20.68 30.05
N GLN A 809 -5.99 -20.44 28.75
CA GLN A 809 -5.57 -21.34 27.66
C GLN A 809 -4.04 -21.37 27.52
N LEU A 810 -3.37 -20.22 27.69
CA LEU A 810 -1.94 -20.09 27.43
C LEU A 810 -1.05 -20.15 28.70
N TYR A 811 -1.65 -20.34 29.88
CA TYR A 811 -0.99 -20.22 31.18
C TYR A 811 0.28 -21.06 31.31
N ASN A 812 0.31 -22.24 30.70
CA ASN A 812 1.39 -23.22 30.87
C ASN A 812 2.61 -22.94 29.96
N HIS A 813 2.50 -22.03 28.98
CA HIS A 813 3.61 -21.77 28.05
C HIS A 813 4.73 -20.93 28.70
N PRO A 814 5.96 -21.48 28.83
CA PRO A 814 7.09 -20.77 29.43
C PRO A 814 7.57 -19.57 28.60
N CYS A 815 7.47 -19.62 27.27
CA CYS A 815 7.87 -18.53 26.37
C CYS A 815 7.13 -17.22 26.64
N ILE A 816 5.89 -17.30 27.11
CA ILE A 816 5.08 -16.11 27.41
C ILE A 816 5.57 -15.53 28.73
N ILE A 817 6.18 -14.35 28.63
CA ILE A 817 6.72 -13.60 29.78
C ILE A 817 5.96 -12.30 30.05
N TYR A 818 5.09 -11.90 29.12
CA TYR A 818 4.50 -10.56 29.09
C TYR A 818 3.13 -10.60 28.40
N TYR A 819 2.15 -9.91 28.99
CA TYR A 819 0.83 -9.68 28.41
C TYR A 819 0.56 -8.20 28.15
N THR A 820 0.05 -7.89 26.96
CA THR A 820 -0.48 -6.56 26.61
C THR A 820 -2.01 -6.59 26.63
N ILE A 821 -2.66 -5.77 27.46
CA ILE A 821 -4.13 -5.74 27.53
C ILE A 821 -4.73 -4.93 26.37
N PHE A 822 -4.26 -3.70 26.15
CA PHE A 822 -4.76 -2.84 25.07
C PHE A 822 -3.62 -2.34 24.21
N ASN A 823 -3.70 -2.56 22.90
CA ASN A 823 -2.80 -1.92 21.95
C ASN A 823 -3.36 -0.57 21.47
N GLU A 824 -2.55 0.49 21.50
CA GLU A 824 -2.82 1.81 20.91
C GLU A 824 -4.13 2.49 21.35
N GLY A 825 -4.69 2.08 22.48
CA GLY A 825 -5.84 2.72 23.12
C GLY A 825 -7.19 2.64 22.38
N TRP A 826 -7.23 2.14 21.14
CA TRP A 826 -8.49 1.99 20.43
C TRP A 826 -9.29 0.84 21.04
N GLY A 827 -10.49 1.18 21.48
CA GLY A 827 -11.32 0.25 22.22
C GLY A 827 -10.97 0.09 23.70
N GLN A 828 -9.96 0.78 24.23
CA GLN A 828 -9.61 0.77 25.66
C GLN A 828 -10.79 1.15 26.57
N PHE A 829 -10.88 0.51 27.73
CA PHE A 829 -11.81 0.85 28.81
C PHE A 829 -11.33 0.28 30.15
N ASP A 830 -11.69 0.92 31.26
CA ASP A 830 -11.45 0.46 32.65
C ASP A 830 -10.07 -0.18 32.87
N SER A 831 -9.01 0.42 32.31
CA SER A 831 -7.70 -0.24 32.14
C SER A 831 -7.07 -0.67 33.47
N ASP A 832 -7.13 0.17 34.51
CA ASP A 832 -6.63 -0.16 35.85
C ASP A 832 -7.36 -1.34 36.51
N ARG A 833 -8.65 -1.55 36.18
CA ARG A 833 -9.42 -2.70 36.64
C ARG A 833 -8.98 -3.96 35.91
N MET A 834 -8.80 -3.89 34.60
CA MET A 834 -8.32 -5.03 33.79
C MET A 834 -6.94 -5.49 34.23
N TYR A 835 -6.03 -4.56 34.53
CA TYR A 835 -4.75 -4.86 35.17
C TYR A 835 -4.95 -5.66 36.46
N GLY A 836 -5.84 -5.21 37.35
CA GLY A 836 -6.12 -5.90 38.62
C GLY A 836 -6.68 -7.30 38.43
N VAL A 837 -7.58 -7.50 37.45
CA VAL A 837 -8.13 -8.82 37.11
C VAL A 837 -7.01 -9.73 36.61
N LEU A 838 -6.22 -9.28 35.64
CA LEU A 838 -5.18 -10.11 35.03
C LEU A 838 -4.05 -10.42 36.01
N LYS A 839 -3.60 -9.45 36.83
CA LYS A 839 -2.59 -9.68 37.88
C LYS A 839 -3.06 -10.66 38.96
N GLY A 840 -4.36 -10.67 39.26
CA GLY A 840 -4.95 -11.63 40.19
C GLY A 840 -5.04 -13.05 39.63
N MET A 841 -5.13 -13.20 38.31
CA MET A 841 -5.11 -14.52 37.65
C MET A 841 -3.69 -15.04 37.47
N ASP A 842 -2.78 -14.15 37.10
CA ASP A 842 -1.40 -14.50 36.82
C ASP A 842 -0.44 -13.37 37.22
N SER A 843 0.18 -13.55 38.38
CA SER A 843 1.21 -12.65 38.89
C SER A 843 2.61 -13.01 38.41
N THR A 844 2.78 -14.11 37.68
CA THR A 844 4.09 -14.66 37.27
C THR A 844 4.66 -14.02 36.00
N ARG A 845 3.90 -13.10 35.39
CA ARG A 845 4.22 -12.43 34.13
C ARG A 845 4.10 -10.92 34.25
N ILE A 846 4.77 -10.22 33.33
CA ILE A 846 4.71 -8.76 33.21
C ILE A 846 3.38 -8.36 32.55
N ILE A 847 2.74 -7.31 33.06
CA ILE A 847 1.48 -6.79 32.50
C ILE A 847 1.66 -5.36 32.00
N ASP A 848 1.55 -5.20 30.68
CA ASP A 848 1.38 -3.91 30.03
C ASP A 848 -0.09 -3.63 29.80
N THR A 849 -0.60 -2.64 30.50
CA THR A 849 -2.02 -2.36 30.47
C THR A 849 -2.42 -1.65 29.18
N THR A 850 -1.56 -0.79 28.66
CA THR A 850 -1.85 0.10 27.53
C THR A 850 -0.55 0.37 26.79
N SER A 851 -0.30 -0.41 25.74
CA SER A 851 0.92 -0.26 24.94
C SER A 851 0.81 0.97 24.05
N GLY A 852 1.84 1.83 24.11
CA GLY A 852 1.96 3.06 23.34
C GLY A 852 1.14 4.24 23.88
N TRP A 853 -0.19 4.17 23.80
CA TRP A 853 -1.08 5.33 23.98
C TRP A 853 -1.98 5.24 25.22
N PHE A 854 -2.35 6.41 25.77
CA PHE A 854 -3.34 6.59 26.85
C PHE A 854 -3.08 5.78 28.12
N THR A 855 -1.89 5.98 28.69
CA THR A 855 -1.40 5.26 29.86
C THR A 855 -2.40 5.26 31.02
N GLY A 856 -2.70 4.08 31.54
CA GLY A 856 -3.42 3.91 32.81
C GLY A 856 -2.58 4.32 34.02
N LYS A 857 -3.17 4.29 35.23
CA LYS A 857 -2.41 4.50 36.48
C LYS A 857 -1.63 3.25 36.87
N ARG A 858 -2.16 2.07 36.54
CA ARG A 858 -1.57 0.75 36.83
C ARG A 858 -1.03 0.14 35.54
N SER A 859 0.23 -0.29 35.59
CA SER A 859 0.97 -1.04 34.56
C SER A 859 2.31 -1.42 35.17
N ASP A 860 2.85 -2.59 34.83
CA ASP A 860 4.17 -3.04 35.30
C ASP A 860 5.32 -2.31 34.56
N VAL A 861 5.04 -1.77 33.37
CA VAL A 861 6.03 -1.12 32.49
C VAL A 861 5.54 0.22 31.95
N ASP A 862 6.47 1.05 31.49
CA ASP A 862 6.20 2.22 30.64
C ASP A 862 6.47 1.86 29.17
N SER A 863 5.43 1.84 28.36
CA SER A 863 5.40 1.25 27.01
C SER A 863 5.18 2.35 25.96
N ARG A 864 6.05 2.44 24.94
CA ARG A 864 6.09 3.56 23.98
C ARG A 864 6.06 3.13 22.52
N HIS A 865 5.33 3.89 21.69
CA HIS A 865 5.26 3.72 20.22
C HIS A 865 5.92 4.92 19.53
N ILE A 866 6.92 4.69 18.67
CA ILE A 866 7.67 5.76 17.98
C ILE A 866 8.00 5.38 16.53
N TYR A 867 7.32 6.00 15.56
CA TYR A 867 7.55 5.71 14.13
C TYR A 867 8.21 6.86 13.33
N PHE A 868 7.92 8.12 13.66
CA PHE A 868 8.25 9.25 12.77
C PHE A 868 9.49 10.05 13.16
N LYS A 869 9.90 10.01 14.43
CA LYS A 869 11.05 10.78 14.93
C LYS A 869 11.82 9.95 15.95
N ALA A 870 13.09 9.70 15.68
CA ALA A 870 14.02 9.15 16.66
C ALA A 870 14.37 10.23 17.69
N PHE A 871 14.26 9.91 18.97
CA PHE A 871 14.71 10.76 20.07
C PHE A 871 15.03 9.89 21.28
N LEU A 872 15.96 10.35 22.11
CA LEU A 872 16.31 9.70 23.37
C LEU A 872 15.07 9.56 24.26
N LEU A 873 14.75 8.34 24.68
CA LEU A 873 13.57 8.09 25.50
C LEU A 873 13.77 8.71 26.90
N PRO A 874 12.72 9.29 27.51
CA PRO A 874 12.83 9.85 28.85
C PRO A 874 13.01 8.75 29.89
N VAL A 875 13.68 9.09 31.00
CA VAL A 875 13.80 8.20 32.17
C VAL A 875 12.41 7.93 32.75
N SER A 876 12.18 6.67 33.14
CA SER A 876 10.94 6.21 33.77
C SER A 876 11.22 5.62 35.16
N ASP A 877 10.21 5.65 36.02
CA ASP A 877 10.19 4.97 37.32
C ASP A 877 9.87 3.46 37.21
N LYS A 878 9.47 3.01 36.01
CA LYS A 878 9.19 1.62 35.66
C LYS A 878 10.16 1.14 34.58
N PRO A 879 10.27 -0.19 34.34
CA PRO A 879 10.99 -0.68 33.18
C PRO A 879 10.39 -0.07 31.91
N LEU A 880 11.26 0.54 31.10
CA LEU A 880 10.87 1.20 29.87
C LEU A 880 10.91 0.19 28.73
N VAL A 881 9.85 0.13 27.92
CA VAL A 881 9.74 -0.77 26.77
C VAL A 881 9.35 0.04 25.55
N LEU A 882 10.20 0.02 24.52
CA LEU A 882 9.86 0.56 23.21
C LEU A 882 9.07 -0.50 22.45
N SER A 883 7.77 -0.58 22.73
CA SER A 883 6.88 -1.67 22.34
C SER A 883 6.48 -1.68 20.87
N GLU A 884 6.64 -0.57 20.14
CA GLU A 884 6.66 -0.51 18.67
C GLU A 884 7.53 0.66 18.20
N PHE A 885 8.41 0.41 17.23
CA PHE A 885 9.15 1.48 16.54
C PHE A 885 9.63 1.05 15.15
N GLY A 886 10.11 2.02 14.37
CA GLY A 886 10.66 1.77 13.05
C GLY A 886 9.55 1.63 12.00
N GLY A 887 9.50 0.50 11.28
CA GLY A 887 8.53 0.34 10.22
C GLY A 887 8.99 0.88 8.87
N TYR A 888 10.28 0.83 8.59
CA TYR A 888 10.84 1.24 7.30
C TYR A 888 10.63 0.19 6.21
N SER A 889 10.44 0.65 4.98
CA SER A 889 10.01 -0.15 3.85
C SER A 889 11.02 -0.11 2.71
N TYR A 890 11.32 -1.28 2.17
CA TYR A 890 11.91 -1.47 0.86
C TYR A 890 10.93 -2.31 0.04
N VAL A 891 10.52 -1.83 -1.13
CA VAL A 891 9.49 -2.52 -1.93
C VAL A 891 10.16 -3.39 -2.99
N LEU A 892 9.87 -4.68 -2.96
CA LEU A 892 10.22 -5.64 -4.00
C LEU A 892 8.97 -5.91 -4.84
N PRO A 893 8.82 -5.31 -6.04
CA PRO A 893 7.56 -5.34 -6.79
C PRO A 893 7.01 -6.75 -7.09
N GLU A 894 7.89 -7.71 -7.32
CA GLU A 894 7.51 -9.11 -7.61
C GLU A 894 7.04 -9.88 -6.37
N HIS A 895 7.38 -9.41 -5.17
CA HIS A 895 6.99 -9.99 -3.88
C HIS A 895 6.02 -9.10 -3.10
N SER A 896 5.49 -8.07 -3.73
CA SER A 896 4.51 -7.15 -3.14
C SER A 896 3.09 -7.61 -3.47
N TYR A 897 2.28 -7.80 -2.44
CA TYR A 897 0.89 -8.21 -2.61
C TYR A 897 0.08 -7.14 -3.34
N SER A 898 0.19 -5.88 -2.90
CA SER A 898 -0.46 -4.76 -3.56
C SER A 898 0.41 -4.19 -4.67
N LEU A 899 -0.19 -4.07 -5.86
CA LEU A 899 0.49 -3.62 -7.07
C LEU A 899 0.74 -2.10 -7.11
N HIS A 900 -0.18 -1.34 -6.54
CA HIS A 900 -0.27 0.10 -6.79
C HIS A 900 -0.30 0.97 -5.54
N TYR A 901 -0.46 0.35 -4.37
CA TYR A 901 -0.52 1.05 -3.09
C TYR A 901 0.31 0.31 -2.06
N GLN A 902 1.23 1.05 -1.44
CA GLN A 902 2.10 0.57 -0.39
C GLN A 902 2.01 1.50 0.83
N HIS A 903 2.07 0.91 2.00
CA HIS A 903 2.05 1.56 3.30
C HIS A 903 3.31 1.20 4.08
N GLY A 904 3.90 2.20 4.74
CA GLY A 904 5.15 2.08 5.49
C GLY A 904 5.55 3.44 6.07
N TYR A 905 6.48 3.43 7.03
CA TYR A 905 6.90 4.61 7.79
C TYR A 905 8.19 5.26 7.23
N GLY A 906 8.59 4.86 6.01
CA GLY A 906 9.67 5.46 5.20
C GLY A 906 10.09 4.50 4.09
N PHE A 907 10.40 5.00 2.89
CA PHE A 907 10.70 4.16 1.73
C PHE A 907 12.17 4.27 1.30
N PHE A 908 12.81 3.12 1.10
CA PHE A 908 14.20 2.97 0.74
C PHE A 908 14.32 2.23 -0.61
N LYS A 909 15.42 2.49 -1.32
CA LYS A 909 15.61 2.03 -2.70
C LYS A 909 16.17 0.62 -2.82
N ASP A 910 16.89 0.18 -1.79
CA ASP A 910 17.61 -1.09 -1.77
C ASP A 910 17.78 -1.60 -0.34
N GLU A 911 18.20 -2.87 -0.23
CA GLU A 911 18.47 -3.58 1.03
C GLU A 911 19.46 -2.83 1.93
N GLY A 912 20.53 -2.29 1.34
CA GLY A 912 21.60 -1.61 2.07
C GLY A 912 21.07 -0.35 2.75
N ALA A 913 20.39 0.51 1.98
CA ALA A 913 19.81 1.75 2.48
C ALA A 913 18.75 1.50 3.59
N LEU A 914 17.93 0.44 3.46
CA LEU A 914 16.99 0.05 4.51
C LEU A 914 17.74 -0.38 5.78
N THR A 915 18.74 -1.25 5.64
CA THR A 915 19.50 -1.79 6.78
C THR A 915 20.28 -0.68 7.49
N ASP A 916 20.86 0.26 6.74
CA ASP A 916 21.56 1.43 7.27
C ASP A 916 20.63 2.30 8.12
N LYS A 917 19.40 2.55 7.64
CA LYS A 917 18.41 3.31 8.40
C LYS A 917 18.00 2.61 9.69
N ILE A 918 17.77 1.30 9.63
CA ILE A 918 17.43 0.50 10.82
C ILE A 918 18.57 0.63 11.84
N ALA A 919 19.81 0.37 11.42
CA ALA A 919 20.99 0.48 12.29
C ALA A 919 21.12 1.88 12.91
N GLU A 920 20.95 2.95 12.12
CA GLU A 920 20.98 4.33 12.59
C GLU A 920 19.96 4.56 13.74
N VAL A 921 18.75 4.03 13.63
CA VAL A 921 17.73 4.19 14.68
C VAL A 921 18.09 3.43 15.96
N TYR A 922 18.68 2.24 15.84
CA TYR A 922 19.20 1.54 17.00
C TYR A 922 20.35 2.32 17.66
N GLU A 923 21.29 2.83 16.88
CA GLU A 923 22.45 3.59 17.35
C GLU A 923 22.07 4.93 18.00
N THR A 924 21.10 5.65 17.43
CA THR A 924 20.74 7.00 17.86
C THR A 924 19.63 7.05 18.91
N MET A 925 18.83 5.98 19.03
CA MET A 925 17.68 5.94 19.94
C MET A 925 17.73 4.78 20.92
N VAL A 926 17.94 3.54 20.46
CA VAL A 926 17.85 2.36 21.34
C VAL A 926 19.06 2.27 22.28
N LEU A 927 20.29 2.28 21.75
CA LEU A 927 21.51 2.16 22.56
C LEU A 927 21.64 3.28 23.60
N PRO A 928 21.43 4.57 23.27
CA PRO A 928 21.52 5.63 24.27
C PRO A 928 20.42 5.55 25.35
N SER A 929 19.26 4.98 25.01
CA SER A 929 18.15 4.85 25.95
C SER A 929 18.32 3.71 26.95
N LEU A 930 19.32 2.83 26.80
CA LEU A 930 19.62 1.77 27.77
C LEU A 930 19.96 2.36 29.15
N GLU A 931 20.72 3.46 29.17
CA GLU A 931 21.05 4.27 30.35
C GLU A 931 19.78 4.80 31.06
N ASN A 932 18.72 5.07 30.29
CA ASN A 932 17.48 5.63 30.80
C ASN A 932 16.50 4.59 31.36
N GLY A 933 16.88 3.31 31.38
CA GLY A 933 16.02 2.23 31.89
C GLY A 933 15.36 1.37 30.79
N LEU A 934 15.73 1.53 29.52
CA LEU A 934 15.16 0.72 28.43
C LEU A 934 15.50 -0.77 28.61
N CYS A 935 14.46 -1.60 28.67
CA CYS A 935 14.53 -3.05 28.88
C CYS A 935 14.10 -3.86 27.64
N GLY A 936 13.53 -3.21 26.62
CA GLY A 936 13.10 -3.90 25.42
C GLY A 936 12.81 -2.97 24.26
N SER A 937 12.99 -3.48 23.05
CA SER A 937 12.67 -2.78 21.80
C SER A 937 12.03 -3.74 20.80
N ILE A 938 10.85 -3.39 20.29
CA ILE A 938 10.08 -4.21 19.35
C ILE A 938 10.01 -3.50 18.00
N TYR A 939 10.82 -3.97 17.05
CA TYR A 939 10.84 -3.40 15.70
C TYR A 939 9.58 -3.82 14.92
N THR A 940 9.00 -2.89 14.15
CA THR A 940 7.87 -3.18 13.25
C THR A 940 8.43 -3.40 11.82
N GLN A 941 8.29 -4.56 11.18
CA GLN A 941 7.70 -5.84 11.63
C GLN A 941 8.36 -7.05 10.91
N LEU A 942 7.94 -8.28 11.26
CA LEU A 942 8.53 -9.54 10.77
C LEU A 942 8.48 -9.67 9.25
N SER A 943 7.28 -9.63 8.67
CA SER A 943 7.06 -9.75 7.24
C SER A 943 6.18 -8.62 6.73
N ASP A 944 6.22 -8.38 5.43
CA ASP A 944 5.19 -7.57 4.77
C ASP A 944 3.83 -8.23 4.98
N VAL A 945 2.78 -7.42 5.07
CA VAL A 945 1.38 -7.87 5.19
C VAL A 945 0.50 -7.02 4.30
N GLU A 946 0.10 -7.61 3.17
CA GLU A 946 -0.76 -6.99 2.17
C GLU A 946 -0.26 -5.60 1.67
N ASP A 947 -0.90 -4.52 2.13
CA ASP A 947 -0.55 -3.14 1.78
C ASP A 947 0.63 -2.63 2.60
N GLU A 948 0.89 -3.21 3.77
CA GLU A 948 1.93 -2.77 4.69
C GLU A 948 3.25 -3.52 4.40
N VAL A 949 4.22 -2.80 3.86
CA VAL A 949 5.43 -3.36 3.23
C VAL A 949 6.72 -3.01 4.00
N ASN A 950 6.60 -2.87 5.31
CA ASN A 950 7.68 -2.56 6.27
C ASN A 950 8.21 -3.82 7.01
N GLY A 951 7.97 -5.00 6.46
CA GLY A 951 8.53 -6.25 6.96
C GLY A 951 10.02 -6.39 6.68
N LEU A 952 10.71 -7.13 7.56
CA LEU A 952 12.07 -7.60 7.30
C LEU A 952 12.12 -8.74 6.27
N TYR A 953 11.01 -9.47 6.11
CA TYR A 953 10.80 -10.45 5.05
C TYR A 953 9.65 -10.05 4.11
N THR A 954 9.68 -10.56 2.89
CA THR A 954 8.54 -10.45 1.97
C THR A 954 7.31 -11.22 2.46
N TYR A 955 6.11 -10.90 1.98
CA TYR A 955 4.86 -11.48 2.49
C TYR A 955 4.77 -13.00 2.25
N ASP A 956 5.40 -13.49 1.17
CA ASP A 956 5.55 -14.91 0.83
C ASP A 956 6.73 -15.60 1.53
N ARG A 957 7.45 -14.90 2.41
CA ARG A 957 8.63 -15.39 3.16
C ARG A 957 9.80 -15.82 2.27
N LYS A 958 9.84 -15.44 0.98
CA LYS A 958 10.90 -15.85 0.05
C LYS A 958 12.20 -15.06 0.21
N LEU A 959 12.12 -13.75 0.47
CA LEU A 959 13.29 -12.87 0.51
C LEU A 959 13.38 -12.12 1.83
N CYS A 960 14.59 -12.12 2.40
CA CYS A 960 14.99 -11.20 3.46
C CYS A 960 15.32 -9.84 2.81
N LYS A 961 14.77 -8.76 3.37
CA LYS A 961 14.86 -7.39 2.82
C LYS A 961 15.99 -6.57 3.46
N VAL A 962 16.74 -7.18 4.37
CA VAL A 962 17.82 -6.57 5.14
C VAL A 962 19.07 -7.43 5.13
N ASN A 963 20.22 -6.78 5.29
CA ASN A 963 21.50 -7.46 5.42
C ASN A 963 21.61 -8.14 6.80
N LYS A 964 21.61 -9.48 6.81
CA LYS A 964 21.62 -10.29 8.03
C LYS A 964 22.81 -9.99 8.94
N GLU A 965 24.02 -9.96 8.39
CA GLU A 965 25.26 -9.75 9.15
C GLU A 965 25.30 -8.38 9.83
N LYS A 966 24.79 -7.34 9.17
CA LYS A 966 24.72 -6.00 9.75
C LYS A 966 23.70 -5.93 10.89
N LEU A 967 22.53 -6.55 10.76
CA LEU A 967 21.56 -6.60 11.87
C LEU A 967 22.07 -7.44 13.05
N GLN A 968 22.79 -8.55 12.79
CA GLN A 968 23.44 -9.32 13.84
C GLN A 968 24.45 -8.47 14.63
N ARG A 969 25.24 -7.63 13.96
CA ARG A 969 26.16 -6.68 14.63
C ARG A 969 25.42 -5.67 15.49
N VAL A 970 24.30 -5.13 15.01
CA VAL A 970 23.43 -4.25 15.81
C VAL A 970 22.92 -4.98 17.05
N SER A 971 22.42 -6.21 16.89
CA SER A 971 21.96 -7.02 18.02
C SER A 971 23.06 -7.30 19.04
N GLN A 972 24.27 -7.62 18.57
CA GLN A 972 25.41 -7.88 19.45
C GLN A 972 25.79 -6.61 20.24
N ALA A 973 25.82 -5.45 19.59
CA ALA A 973 26.07 -4.17 20.25
C ALA A 973 25.03 -3.84 21.33
N ILE A 974 23.75 -4.19 21.11
CA ILE A 974 22.70 -4.03 22.13
C ILE A 974 22.99 -4.90 23.35
N TYR A 975 23.30 -6.19 23.16
CA TYR A 975 23.57 -7.09 24.27
C TYR A 975 24.81 -6.66 25.06
N GLU A 976 25.90 -6.32 24.37
CA GLU A 976 27.14 -5.83 25.01
C GLU A 976 26.90 -4.54 25.79
N ALA A 977 26.18 -3.57 25.21
CA ALA A 977 25.87 -2.32 25.88
C ALA A 977 24.92 -2.52 27.07
N TYR A 978 23.93 -3.41 26.94
CA TYR A 978 22.98 -3.69 28.02
C TYR A 978 23.66 -4.40 29.19
N ASP A 979 24.50 -5.39 28.92
CA ASP A 979 25.31 -6.08 29.93
C ASP A 979 26.24 -5.09 30.63
N ALA A 980 26.90 -4.20 29.87
CA ALA A 980 27.77 -3.16 30.42
C ALA A 980 27.03 -2.19 31.33
N VAL A 981 25.80 -1.76 30.98
CA VAL A 981 24.97 -0.89 31.83
C VAL A 981 24.53 -1.62 33.10
N CYS A 982 24.08 -2.87 32.98
CA CYS A 982 23.58 -3.64 34.13
C CYS A 982 24.68 -4.10 35.10
N SER A 983 25.95 -4.16 34.68
CA SER A 983 27.06 -4.70 35.50
C SER A 983 27.85 -3.63 36.28
N ARG A 984 27.51 -2.33 36.16
CA ARG A 984 28.28 -1.23 36.80
C ARG A 984 28.30 -1.28 38.32
N GLN A 985 27.32 -1.94 38.95
CA GLN A 985 27.27 -2.09 40.41
C GLN A 985 28.18 -3.20 40.96
N GLU A 986 28.66 -4.16 40.14
CA GLU A 986 29.56 -5.22 40.64
C GLU A 986 31.01 -4.73 40.84
N THR A 987 31.37 -3.52 40.36
CA THR A 987 32.74 -2.98 40.43
C THR A 987 32.95 -1.85 41.44
N MET A 988 31.93 -1.49 42.23
CA MET A 988 32.02 -0.50 43.32
C MET A 988 31.74 -1.10 44.73
N GLY A 989 31.76 -2.44 44.85
CA GLY A 989 31.58 -3.17 46.12
C GLY A 989 32.88 -3.65 46.73
#